data_AF-A0A924DQW1-F1
#
_entry.id   AF-A0A924DQW1-F1
#
_cell.length_a   1.000
_cell.length_b   1.000
_cell.length_c   1.000
_cell.angle_alpha   90.00
_cell.angle_beta   90.00
_cell.angle_gamma   90.00
#
_symmetry.space_group_name_H-M   'P 1'
#
loop_
_entity.id
_entity.type
_entity.pdbx_description
1 polymer ?
#
loop_
_entity_poly.entity_id
_entity_poly.type
_entity_poly.pdbx_seq_one_letter_code
_entity_poly.pdbx_strand_id
1 'polypeptide(L)'
;MPVSITRNPNLTKARADHQYQSELQKDFGNNWWTGLPPENCPGFDSERQCLVALPLLNLDICTRADVLDYFNNTWTLTELLFQGLKTEEVYKRPPYHGLRHPLIFYYGHPAVLYLNKLRLAGFYPDPINLYLEKVLETGVDEMSWDDMAKNEMEWPCVNAVHAYRKIVYTLISQTIKTHPDLDFKDRVAGNKLLQNSPWWALWMGFEHEKIHFETSSVLIRELPIEFVETPKMWAPMHPSRTENNVHENSWVKHSGETVVIGKPKSAPSFGWDNEYGERKVNIKDFQYSKFQITNREYFDFVANGAYVNDSYWREEGIFWRKFRNTKRPTFWTGVGPEGSHEYELRTIFEFIAMPWNWPAEVNFHEAVAYSNWKNEQDKKSTTTKLHYRLMTEAEFDSLRKSEADEVLQKKHFSNYKNFNEFKPNFNFQWSTPENVTEEIAGNTWHWMEDQFNPLPNFEIHSYYDDFSTPCFDGKHQIILGGSFISTGEEASRYARFHFRPHFNQHSGFRMAASLDGSSDNGSTKLLKTDEYIHPRRENVLDQISGSHWWKKIDQPLEMNEEEMKTLFDSTQVEVLDYMKKFESMSPMGSAHDPNTNGLKKDFILPYQMTKNFPERPENYHALLKLIFNEMAPLSQLPGHPGFAAYVAGSGNAISNTAQLIAQTLNPFTGHYMMAPGLVALEQEVIKWFISLMGYDEKSALGYLTTGGSQATMNALIMARLNKLEGYDYSKVTGYVSSEAHHCVAKAWVMLGFKKENLRLVKSTHYKIDIAELNKVLGQDKTQGLKPFFLVGTVGTTKTGSVDNIDALADVAAKENLWLHADGAYGALFMLTGKGRDLLKGLERSDSIALDPHKALSIPYGTGCLLVKDGSNMSFDYISDDSYMPPKPTMGDHDYADISPELSRDYRGLRVWLPIKTLGIAPFILNLEEKLNLSTWLCDELKKINEIVMVSEPTLTIQAFAHKKGDEATRELMKKINTKGTLFLSSCMLEGHLVIRVCLLGYRLHFDRLQMALDEIRQMAHEC
;
A
#
# COMPACT_ATOMS: atom_id res chain seq x y z
N MET A 1 22.84 -19.68 -3.94
CA MET A 1 23.32 -18.82 -5.04
C MET A 1 24.66 -18.23 -4.60
N PRO A 2 25.73 -18.27 -5.43
CA PRO A 2 27.01 -17.69 -5.04
C PRO A 2 26.86 -16.16 -5.05
N VAL A 3 27.06 -15.53 -3.89
CA VAL A 3 27.05 -14.07 -3.74
C VAL A 3 28.18 -13.52 -4.62
N SER A 4 27.84 -12.78 -5.68
CA SER A 4 28.86 -12.14 -6.50
C SER A 4 29.55 -11.08 -5.64
N ILE A 5 30.88 -11.07 -5.69
CA ILE A 5 31.75 -10.21 -4.90
C ILE A 5 31.61 -8.78 -5.47
N THR A 6 31.00 -7.83 -4.73
CA THR A 6 30.47 -6.57 -5.31
C THR A 6 31.32 -5.33 -5.03
N ARG A 7 32.34 -5.08 -5.87
CA ARG A 7 32.68 -3.70 -6.26
C ARG A 7 31.45 -3.12 -6.98
N ASN A 8 31.17 -1.80 -6.90
CA ASN A 8 30.10 -1.20 -7.71
C ASN A 8 30.33 -1.59 -9.19
N PRO A 9 29.53 -2.51 -9.77
CA PRO A 9 29.80 -3.04 -11.11
C PRO A 9 29.54 -1.97 -12.18
N ASN A 10 28.79 -0.94 -11.82
CA ASN A 10 28.36 0.14 -12.70
C ASN A 10 29.48 1.14 -13.02
N LEU A 11 30.55 1.17 -12.23
CA LEU A 11 31.69 2.09 -12.41
C LEU A 11 32.82 1.44 -13.24
N THR A 12 32.44 0.67 -14.25
CA THR A 12 33.35 0.14 -15.28
C THR A 12 33.06 0.83 -16.60
N LYS A 13 34.10 1.06 -17.43
CA LYS A 13 33.95 1.75 -18.72
C LYS A 13 32.95 0.97 -19.60
N ALA A 14 32.06 1.69 -20.30
CA ALA A 14 30.93 1.13 -21.02
C ALA A 14 31.34 -0.04 -21.95
N ARG A 15 30.52 -1.09 -21.99
CA ARG A 15 30.60 -2.10 -23.07
C ARG A 15 30.10 -1.42 -24.35
N ALA A 16 30.90 -1.48 -25.43
CA ALA A 16 30.69 -0.72 -26.66
C ALA A 16 29.35 -0.97 -27.40
N ASP A 17 28.55 -1.93 -26.97
CA ASP A 17 27.42 -2.48 -27.75
C ASP A 17 26.02 -1.99 -27.32
N HIS A 18 25.90 -1.10 -26.31
CA HIS A 18 24.59 -0.62 -25.84
C HIS A 18 24.52 0.91 -25.73
N GLN A 19 24.27 1.60 -26.84
CA GLN A 19 23.78 2.98 -26.80
C GLN A 19 22.26 2.96 -26.57
N TYR A 20 21.83 3.21 -25.33
CA TYR A 20 20.42 3.43 -25.03
C TYR A 20 19.99 4.79 -25.63
N GLN A 21 19.00 4.79 -26.52
CA GLN A 21 18.31 6.02 -26.91
C GLN A 21 17.42 6.47 -25.74
N SER A 22 17.33 7.78 -25.50
CA SER A 22 16.49 8.32 -24.43
C SER A 22 15.00 8.16 -24.78
N GLU A 23 14.39 7.09 -24.26
CA GLU A 23 12.96 6.81 -24.39
C GLU A 23 12.14 7.93 -23.74
N LEU A 24 12.62 8.47 -22.61
CA LEU A 24 11.95 9.53 -21.88
C LEU A 24 12.00 10.88 -22.62
N GLN A 25 13.11 11.22 -23.30
CA GLN A 25 13.12 12.39 -24.18
C GLN A 25 12.13 12.24 -25.34
N LYS A 26 11.91 11.02 -25.84
CA LYS A 26 10.92 10.75 -26.89
C LYS A 26 9.49 10.86 -26.37
N ASP A 27 9.22 10.36 -25.17
CA ASP A 27 7.87 10.29 -24.59
C ASP A 27 7.41 11.65 -24.03
N PHE A 28 8.28 12.38 -23.34
CA PHE A 28 7.95 13.68 -22.76
C PHE A 28 8.35 14.86 -23.65
N GLY A 29 9.54 14.83 -24.26
CA GLY A 29 10.08 15.95 -25.03
C GLY A 29 9.97 17.29 -24.28
N ASN A 30 9.35 18.28 -24.91
CA ASN A 30 9.10 19.61 -24.30
C ASN A 30 8.10 19.58 -23.12
N ASN A 31 7.37 18.49 -22.92
CA ASN A 31 6.40 18.32 -21.82
C ASN A 31 7.04 17.74 -20.54
N TRP A 32 8.37 17.61 -20.49
CA TRP A 32 9.08 17.11 -19.31
C TRP A 32 8.83 17.97 -18.06
N TRP A 33 8.77 19.29 -18.21
CA TRP A 33 8.62 20.19 -17.09
C TRP A 33 7.19 20.14 -16.55
N THR A 34 7.03 19.77 -15.29
CA THR A 34 5.73 19.84 -14.61
C THR A 34 5.46 21.26 -14.08
N GLY A 35 6.53 22.04 -13.87
CA GLY A 35 6.50 23.46 -13.54
C GLY A 35 7.00 24.37 -14.67
N LEU A 36 7.87 25.33 -14.34
CA LEU A 36 8.52 26.20 -15.33
C LEU A 36 9.71 25.49 -16.00
N PRO A 37 9.94 25.68 -17.31
CA PRO A 37 11.19 25.24 -17.92
C PRO A 37 12.36 26.14 -17.45
N PRO A 38 13.62 25.63 -17.46
CA PRO A 38 14.80 26.34 -16.95
C PRO A 38 14.95 27.78 -17.47
N GLU A 39 14.71 28.02 -18.76
CA GLU A 39 14.82 29.33 -19.39
C GLU A 39 13.83 30.38 -18.87
N ASN A 40 12.72 29.95 -18.27
CA ASN A 40 11.70 30.82 -17.68
C ASN A 40 11.77 30.84 -16.15
N CYS A 41 12.71 30.10 -15.58
CA CYS A 41 12.83 29.92 -14.14
C CYS A 41 13.72 31.01 -13.52
N PRO A 42 13.34 31.57 -12.36
CA PRO A 42 14.26 32.36 -11.54
C PRO A 42 15.54 31.56 -11.25
N GLY A 43 16.70 32.21 -11.34
CA GLY A 43 18.00 31.51 -11.27
C GLY A 43 18.64 31.21 -12.63
N PHE A 44 17.98 31.50 -13.76
CA PHE A 44 18.56 31.24 -15.08
C PHE A 44 19.69 32.23 -15.41
N ASP A 45 20.88 31.70 -15.68
CA ASP A 45 22.03 32.45 -16.16
C ASP A 45 22.07 32.42 -17.70
N SER A 46 21.67 33.52 -18.32
CA SER A 46 21.66 33.63 -19.78
C SER A 46 23.05 33.67 -20.41
N GLU A 47 24.10 34.02 -19.66
CA GLU A 47 25.47 34.04 -20.19
C GLU A 47 26.04 32.62 -20.24
N ARG A 48 25.82 31.83 -19.18
CA ARG A 48 26.28 30.44 -19.08
C ARG A 48 25.31 29.43 -19.69
N GLN A 49 24.09 29.84 -20.01
CA GLN A 49 23.01 28.97 -20.47
C GLN A 49 22.74 27.82 -19.50
N CYS A 50 22.67 28.13 -18.21
CA CYS A 50 22.40 27.13 -17.16
C CYS A 50 21.46 27.69 -16.08
N LEU A 51 20.86 26.78 -15.30
CA LEU A 51 20.08 27.14 -14.11
C LEU A 51 20.96 26.99 -12.86
N VAL A 52 21.04 28.04 -12.02
CA VAL A 52 21.70 27.99 -10.71
C VAL A 52 20.66 28.14 -9.59
N ALA A 53 21.04 27.77 -8.36
CA ALA A 53 20.13 27.88 -7.24
C ALA A 53 20.04 29.31 -6.69
N LEU A 54 18.86 29.65 -6.17
CA LEU A 54 18.67 30.89 -5.42
C LEU A 54 19.21 30.76 -3.99
N PRO A 55 19.67 31.87 -3.38
CA PRO A 55 20.03 31.93 -1.96
C PRO A 55 18.90 31.50 -1.04
N LEU A 56 19.26 31.01 0.15
CA LEU A 56 18.32 30.62 1.21
C LEU A 56 17.34 31.76 1.51
N LEU A 57 16.05 31.45 1.45
CA LEU A 57 14.97 32.41 1.62
C LEU A 57 15.05 33.10 2.99
N ASN A 58 15.01 34.43 2.99
CA ASN A 58 15.03 35.22 4.21
C ASN A 58 13.62 35.69 4.57
N LEU A 59 13.05 35.07 5.60
CA LEU A 59 11.66 35.28 6.04
C LEU A 59 11.40 36.69 6.59
N ASP A 60 12.45 37.44 6.95
CA ASP A 60 12.31 38.83 7.40
C ASP A 60 12.12 39.81 6.23
N ILE A 61 12.59 39.48 5.03
CA ILE A 61 12.55 40.40 3.87
C ILE A 61 11.71 39.87 2.71
N CYS A 62 11.48 38.56 2.60
CA CYS A 62 10.85 37.95 1.43
C CYS A 62 9.45 38.49 1.12
N THR A 63 9.11 38.48 -0.16
CA THR A 63 7.77 38.79 -0.68
C THR A 63 7.09 37.53 -1.17
N ARG A 64 5.80 37.62 -1.51
CA ARG A 64 5.09 36.55 -2.23
C ARG A 64 5.83 36.11 -3.49
N ALA A 65 6.37 37.06 -4.23
CA ALA A 65 7.13 36.80 -5.44
C ALA A 65 8.41 36.02 -5.12
N ASP A 66 9.14 36.41 -4.08
CA ASP A 66 10.36 35.68 -3.66
C ASP A 66 10.05 34.24 -3.25
N VAL A 67 8.95 34.00 -2.53
CA VAL A 67 8.51 32.64 -2.16
C VAL A 67 8.19 31.80 -3.40
N LEU A 68 7.46 32.36 -4.35
CA LEU A 68 7.12 31.68 -5.59
C LEU A 68 8.37 31.40 -6.44
N ASP A 69 9.30 32.35 -6.50
CA ASP A 69 10.55 32.21 -7.24
C ASP A 69 11.44 31.12 -6.64
N TYR A 70 11.52 31.05 -5.31
CA TYR A 70 12.25 30.01 -4.60
C TYR A 70 11.67 28.62 -4.82
N PHE A 71 10.33 28.50 -4.79
CA PHE A 71 9.63 27.25 -5.12
C PHE A 71 9.91 26.81 -6.57
N ASN A 72 9.74 27.72 -7.53
CA ASN A 72 9.98 27.43 -8.95
C ASN A 72 11.42 27.01 -9.22
N ASN A 73 12.39 27.70 -8.63
CA ASN A 73 13.81 27.37 -8.76
C ASN A 73 14.11 25.98 -8.21
N THR A 74 13.65 25.70 -6.98
CA THR A 74 13.87 24.40 -6.32
C THR A 74 13.25 23.26 -7.10
N TRP A 75 11.99 23.41 -7.53
CA TRP A 75 11.28 22.40 -8.31
C TRP A 75 11.96 22.10 -9.65
N THR A 76 12.34 23.15 -10.38
CA THR A 76 12.96 23.03 -11.70
C THR A 76 14.37 22.44 -11.61
N LEU A 77 15.15 22.73 -10.57
CA LEU A 77 16.47 22.12 -10.35
C LEU A 77 16.38 20.60 -10.19
N THR A 78 15.41 20.13 -9.40
CA THR A 78 15.13 18.69 -9.27
C THR A 78 14.77 18.09 -10.62
N GLU A 79 13.81 18.68 -11.35
CA GLU A 79 13.44 18.17 -12.68
C GLU A 79 14.60 18.17 -13.69
N LEU A 80 15.50 19.15 -13.59
CA LEU A 80 16.69 19.26 -14.43
C LEU A 80 17.68 18.13 -14.14
N LEU A 81 17.92 17.78 -12.87
CA LEU A 81 18.76 16.65 -12.49
C LEU A 81 18.19 15.32 -13.03
N PHE A 82 16.89 15.11 -12.85
CA PHE A 82 16.22 13.88 -13.28
C PHE A 82 16.06 13.76 -14.81
N GLN A 83 16.07 14.89 -15.54
CA GLN A 83 16.11 14.89 -17.01
C GLN A 83 17.32 14.11 -17.56
N GLY A 84 18.41 14.03 -16.79
CA GLY A 84 19.62 13.31 -17.21
C GLY A 84 19.50 11.78 -17.24
N LEU A 85 18.34 11.21 -16.86
CA LEU A 85 18.10 9.76 -16.87
C LEU A 85 17.41 9.31 -18.18
N LYS A 86 17.94 8.26 -18.84
CA LYS A 86 17.52 7.93 -20.22
C LYS A 86 16.26 7.07 -20.37
N THR A 87 15.96 6.17 -19.43
CA THR A 87 14.83 5.21 -19.56
C THR A 87 14.05 5.05 -18.26
N GLU A 88 12.80 4.59 -18.36
CA GLU A 88 11.96 4.30 -17.18
C GLU A 88 12.57 3.21 -16.28
N GLU A 89 13.28 2.24 -16.86
CA GLU A 89 13.97 1.19 -16.10
C GLU A 89 14.98 1.81 -15.11
N VAL A 90 15.69 2.86 -15.53
CA VAL A 90 16.72 3.52 -14.70
C VAL A 90 16.09 4.20 -13.48
N TYR A 91 14.89 4.76 -13.62
CA TYR A 91 14.15 5.32 -12.47
C TYR A 91 13.78 4.24 -11.44
N LYS A 92 13.42 3.04 -11.89
CA LYS A 92 12.96 1.95 -11.02
C LYS A 92 14.08 1.02 -10.55
N ARG A 93 15.31 1.24 -11.03
CA ARG A 93 16.47 0.43 -10.67
C ARG A 93 16.93 0.77 -9.25
N PRO A 94 16.93 -0.20 -8.31
CA PRO A 94 17.51 0.03 -6.99
C PRO A 94 19.03 0.23 -7.09
N PRO A 95 19.63 1.06 -6.23
CA PRO A 95 21.09 1.20 -6.14
C PRO A 95 21.77 -0.15 -5.90
N TYR A 96 22.99 -0.32 -6.43
CA TYR A 96 23.70 -1.60 -6.42
C TYR A 96 23.94 -2.17 -5.01
N HIS A 97 23.93 -1.29 -4.00
CA HIS A 97 24.14 -1.66 -2.61
C HIS A 97 22.85 -2.11 -1.90
N GLY A 98 21.66 -1.81 -2.44
CA GLY A 98 20.35 -2.20 -1.87
C GLY A 98 19.88 -1.39 -0.66
N LEU A 99 20.67 -0.43 -0.20
CA LEU A 99 20.45 0.32 1.06
C LEU A 99 19.63 1.62 0.89
N ARG A 100 19.18 1.92 -0.33
CA ARG A 100 18.37 3.10 -0.66
C ARG A 100 17.29 2.69 -1.67
N HIS A 101 16.26 3.52 -1.81
CA HIS A 101 15.21 3.32 -2.81
C HIS A 101 15.70 3.62 -4.24
N PRO A 102 14.97 3.17 -5.28
CA PRO A 102 15.21 3.58 -6.65
C PRO A 102 14.91 5.08 -6.86
N LEU A 103 15.45 5.65 -7.93
CA LEU A 103 15.35 7.07 -8.26
C LEU A 103 13.90 7.57 -8.46
N ILE A 104 12.95 6.69 -8.81
CA ILE A 104 11.52 7.03 -8.90
C ILE A 104 10.94 7.51 -7.57
N PHE A 105 11.43 6.96 -6.44
CA PHE A 105 11.09 7.45 -5.12
C PHE A 105 11.54 8.90 -4.95
N TYR A 106 12.82 9.18 -5.22
CA TYR A 106 13.40 10.51 -5.05
C TYR A 106 12.80 11.55 -6.00
N TYR A 107 12.34 11.13 -7.18
CA TYR A 107 11.58 11.99 -8.09
C TYR A 107 10.18 12.31 -7.54
N GLY A 108 9.46 11.34 -6.96
CA GLY A 108 8.08 11.52 -6.51
C GLY A 108 7.90 12.04 -5.08
N HIS A 109 8.77 11.62 -4.16
CA HIS A 109 8.68 11.84 -2.72
C HIS A 109 8.57 13.32 -2.34
N PRO A 110 9.38 14.26 -2.88
CA PRO A 110 9.23 15.68 -2.52
C PRO A 110 7.83 16.21 -2.75
N ALA A 111 7.19 15.85 -3.87
CA ALA A 111 5.81 16.25 -4.17
C ALA A 111 4.79 15.67 -3.18
N VAL A 112 4.98 14.42 -2.76
CA VAL A 112 4.16 13.80 -1.70
C VAL A 112 4.38 14.50 -0.36
N LEU A 113 5.62 14.84 -0.02
CA LEU A 113 5.94 15.52 1.23
C LEU A 113 5.27 16.89 1.32
N TYR A 114 5.31 17.73 0.27
CA TYR A 114 4.58 19.01 0.27
C TYR A 114 3.11 18.82 0.64
N LEU A 115 2.43 17.87 -0.01
CA LEU A 115 1.01 17.64 0.19
C LEU A 115 0.71 17.09 1.58
N ASN A 116 1.46 16.06 2.02
CA ASN A 116 1.22 15.40 3.30
C ASN A 116 1.49 16.34 4.47
N LYS A 117 2.58 17.13 4.43
CA LYS A 117 2.88 18.09 5.51
C LYS A 117 1.89 19.26 5.53
N LEU A 118 1.45 19.76 4.38
CA LEU A 118 0.39 20.78 4.34
C LEU A 118 -0.98 20.23 4.77
N ARG A 119 -1.28 18.95 4.52
CA ARG A 119 -2.46 18.27 5.07
C ARG A 119 -2.38 18.18 6.59
N LEU A 120 -1.23 17.78 7.15
CA LEU A 120 -1.01 17.76 8.61
C LEU A 120 -1.16 19.17 9.22
N ALA A 121 -0.74 20.21 8.49
CA ALA A 121 -0.92 21.60 8.88
C ALA A 121 -2.36 22.14 8.67
N GLY A 122 -3.28 21.33 8.12
CA GLY A 122 -4.70 21.65 7.98
C GLY A 122 -5.13 22.35 6.68
N PHE A 123 -4.26 22.44 5.67
CA PHE A 123 -4.59 23.14 4.41
C PHE A 123 -5.43 22.31 3.43
N TYR A 124 -5.29 20.98 3.45
CA TYR A 124 -6.01 20.08 2.55
C TYR A 124 -6.60 18.91 3.33
N PRO A 125 -7.89 18.58 3.19
CA PRO A 125 -8.52 17.51 3.97
C PRO A 125 -8.29 16.11 3.38
N ASP A 126 -8.15 15.99 2.06
CA ASP A 126 -8.16 14.70 1.34
C ASP A 126 -6.86 14.46 0.55
N PRO A 127 -6.45 13.19 0.37
CA PRO A 127 -5.36 12.83 -0.55
C PRO A 127 -5.76 13.11 -2.01
N ILE A 128 -4.78 13.47 -2.85
CA ILE A 128 -4.92 13.58 -4.31
C ILE A 128 -4.81 12.20 -4.95
N ASN A 129 -3.84 11.39 -4.51
CA ASN A 129 -3.65 10.02 -4.95
C ASN A 129 -3.09 9.19 -3.79
N LEU A 130 -3.97 8.51 -3.06
CA LEU A 130 -3.62 7.76 -1.86
C LEU A 130 -2.55 6.68 -2.10
N TYR A 131 -2.57 6.02 -3.26
CA TYR A 131 -1.56 5.02 -3.59
C TYR A 131 -0.16 5.65 -3.71
N LEU A 132 -0.02 6.70 -4.51
CA LEU A 132 1.26 7.38 -4.70
C LEU A 132 1.73 8.05 -3.40
N GLU A 133 0.81 8.66 -2.67
CA GLU A 133 1.10 9.28 -1.39
C GLU A 133 1.56 8.27 -0.34
N LYS A 134 1.09 7.03 -0.37
CA LYS A 134 1.61 5.98 0.52
C LYS A 134 2.94 5.41 0.07
N VAL A 135 3.03 5.04 -1.21
CA VAL A 135 4.22 4.37 -1.77
C VAL A 135 5.44 5.29 -1.78
N LEU A 136 5.23 6.61 -1.85
CA LEU A 136 6.31 7.60 -1.91
C LEU A 136 6.43 8.43 -0.63
N GLU A 137 5.71 8.14 0.46
CA GLU A 137 5.79 8.93 1.72
C GLU A 137 6.98 8.54 2.59
N THR A 138 7.25 7.24 2.76
CA THR A 138 8.28 6.78 3.71
C THR A 138 9.62 6.59 3.01
N GLY A 139 10.62 7.37 3.44
CA GLY A 139 12.00 7.18 3.00
C GLY A 139 12.67 5.93 3.58
N VAL A 140 13.84 5.61 3.03
CA VAL A 140 14.74 4.59 3.58
C VAL A 140 16.09 5.24 3.88
N ASP A 141 16.41 5.32 5.17
CA ASP A 141 17.78 5.29 5.68
C ASP A 141 18.02 3.91 6.31
N GLU A 142 19.25 3.43 6.33
CA GLU A 142 19.58 2.11 6.87
C GLU A 142 19.45 2.15 8.39
N MET A 143 18.24 2.03 8.92
CA MET A 143 17.96 2.00 10.36
C MET A 143 17.91 0.57 10.87
N SER A 144 17.47 -0.36 10.03
CA SER A 144 17.55 -1.79 10.27
C SER A 144 17.66 -2.60 8.96
N TRP A 145 17.95 -3.91 9.09
CA TRP A 145 17.99 -4.83 7.95
C TRP A 145 16.67 -4.91 7.14
N ASP A 146 15.53 -4.51 7.71
CA ASP A 146 14.23 -4.51 7.01
C ASP A 146 14.13 -3.45 5.93
N ASP A 147 14.94 -2.40 6.03
CA ASP A 147 14.89 -1.30 5.06
C ASP A 147 15.29 -1.77 3.65
N MET A 148 16.01 -2.90 3.55
CA MET A 148 16.36 -3.54 2.28
C MET A 148 15.18 -4.29 1.61
N ALA A 149 14.22 -4.80 2.38
CA ALA A 149 13.06 -5.55 1.84
C ALA A 149 12.07 -4.64 1.09
N LYS A 150 12.09 -3.33 1.39
CA LYS A 150 11.20 -2.35 0.74
C LYS A 150 11.48 -2.18 -0.76
N ASN A 151 12.63 -2.64 -1.26
CA ASN A 151 12.93 -2.65 -2.70
C ASN A 151 12.22 -3.79 -3.47
N GLU A 152 11.51 -4.70 -2.80
CA GLU A 152 10.75 -5.78 -3.45
C GLU A 152 9.36 -5.34 -3.96
N MET A 153 8.98 -4.08 -3.73
CA MET A 153 7.70 -3.51 -4.11
C MET A 153 7.56 -3.19 -5.60
N GLU A 154 6.33 -3.09 -6.09
CA GLU A 154 6.05 -2.59 -7.44
C GLU A 154 6.04 -1.06 -7.45
N TRP A 155 7.08 -0.45 -8.04
CA TRP A 155 7.20 1.00 -8.14
C TRP A 155 6.30 1.59 -9.24
N PRO A 156 5.65 2.75 -9.00
CA PRO A 156 4.81 3.42 -9.99
C PRO A 156 5.60 3.80 -11.24
N CYS A 157 4.92 3.92 -12.39
CA CYS A 157 5.55 4.37 -13.62
C CYS A 157 5.91 5.86 -13.60
N VAL A 158 6.90 6.25 -14.39
CA VAL A 158 7.36 7.66 -14.50
C VAL A 158 6.19 8.56 -14.89
N ASN A 159 5.34 8.14 -15.83
CA ASN A 159 4.14 8.88 -16.24
C ASN A 159 3.18 9.17 -15.08
N ALA A 160 2.92 8.20 -14.19
CA ALA A 160 2.01 8.39 -13.06
C ALA A 160 2.60 9.38 -12.04
N VAL A 161 3.89 9.25 -11.73
CA VAL A 161 4.58 10.16 -10.79
C VAL A 161 4.70 11.57 -11.38
N HIS A 162 5.02 11.69 -12.67
CA HIS A 162 5.10 12.97 -13.40
C HIS A 162 3.74 13.69 -13.41
N ALA A 163 2.66 12.99 -13.74
CA ALA A 163 1.31 13.54 -13.72
C ALA A 163 0.93 14.03 -12.31
N TYR A 164 1.25 13.25 -11.28
CA TYR A 164 1.01 13.64 -9.89
C TYR A 164 1.82 14.87 -9.49
N ARG A 165 3.12 14.92 -9.81
CA ARG A 165 3.99 16.09 -9.61
C ARG A 165 3.38 17.35 -10.24
N LYS A 166 2.83 17.27 -11.45
CA LYS A 166 2.18 18.41 -12.13
C LYS A 166 0.95 18.93 -11.39
N ILE A 167 0.14 18.04 -10.83
CA ILE A 167 -1.02 18.42 -10.01
C ILE A 167 -0.53 19.14 -8.75
N VAL A 168 0.45 18.57 -8.04
CA VAL A 168 1.01 19.17 -6.83
C VAL A 168 1.64 20.53 -7.12
N TYR A 169 2.47 20.66 -8.16
CA TYR A 169 3.06 21.94 -8.56
C TYR A 169 2.00 23.03 -8.75
N THR A 170 0.92 22.70 -9.47
CA THR A 170 -0.18 23.63 -9.74
C THR A 170 -0.87 24.05 -8.44
N LEU A 171 -1.14 23.10 -7.55
CA LEU A 171 -1.79 23.33 -6.27
C LEU A 171 -0.96 24.21 -5.33
N ILE A 172 0.33 23.89 -5.17
CA ILE A 172 1.25 24.66 -4.32
C ILE A 172 1.47 26.07 -4.89
N SER A 173 1.71 26.18 -6.20
CA SER A 173 1.84 27.48 -6.87
C SER A 173 0.60 28.35 -6.67
N GLN A 174 -0.59 27.78 -6.82
CA GLN A 174 -1.84 28.51 -6.65
C GLN A 174 -2.03 28.96 -5.19
N THR A 175 -1.66 28.11 -4.25
CA THR A 175 -1.70 28.41 -2.81
C THR A 175 -0.78 29.58 -2.47
N ILE A 176 0.47 29.56 -2.94
CA ILE A 176 1.42 30.67 -2.78
C ILE A 176 0.87 31.96 -3.40
N LYS A 177 0.27 31.85 -4.60
CA LYS A 177 -0.26 33.01 -5.34
C LYS A 177 -1.50 33.62 -4.73
N THR A 178 -2.29 32.90 -3.93
CA THR A 178 -3.62 33.35 -3.50
C THR A 178 -3.80 33.47 -2.00
N HIS A 179 -3.09 32.69 -1.18
CA HIS A 179 -3.34 32.66 0.26
C HIS A 179 -3.00 34.01 0.92
N PRO A 180 -3.89 34.60 1.74
CA PRO A 180 -3.68 35.94 2.32
C PRO A 180 -2.42 36.05 3.20
N ASP A 181 -2.10 35.01 3.98
CA ASP A 181 -0.92 35.00 4.87
C ASP A 181 0.41 35.20 4.13
N LEU A 182 0.47 34.86 2.84
CA LEU A 182 1.65 35.02 1.99
C LEU A 182 1.63 36.34 1.21
N ASP A 183 0.78 37.32 1.57
CA ASP A 183 0.80 38.69 0.98
C ASP A 183 1.83 39.59 1.68
N PHE A 184 2.27 39.23 2.88
CA PHE A 184 3.29 39.95 3.66
C PHE A 184 3.03 41.46 3.87
N LYS A 185 1.79 41.94 3.68
CA LYS A 185 1.42 43.37 3.82
C LYS A 185 1.32 43.83 5.28
N ASP A 186 0.90 42.95 6.18
CA ASP A 186 0.75 43.23 7.62
C ASP A 186 1.86 42.56 8.44
N ARG A 187 3.12 42.98 8.23
CA ARG A 187 4.31 42.46 8.95
C ARG A 187 4.33 42.89 10.43
N VAL A 188 3.40 42.38 11.23
CA VAL A 188 3.58 42.40 12.69
C VAL A 188 4.71 41.43 13.01
N ALA A 189 5.84 41.99 13.46
CA ALA A 189 7.16 41.38 13.58
C ALA A 189 7.18 39.94 14.12
N GLY A 190 7.88 39.05 13.40
CA GLY A 190 8.82 38.09 13.99
C GLY A 190 8.31 36.74 14.52
N ASN A 191 7.03 36.35 14.37
CA ASN A 191 6.57 35.04 14.91
C ASN A 191 5.56 34.24 14.06
N LYS A 192 5.01 34.80 12.97
CA LYS A 192 3.91 34.15 12.21
C LYS A 192 4.37 33.16 11.12
N LEU A 193 5.64 33.13 10.76
CA LEU A 193 6.18 32.27 9.69
C LEU A 193 7.33 31.37 10.16
N LEU A 194 7.66 31.46 11.45
CA LEU A 194 8.67 30.65 12.11
C LEU A 194 8.08 29.32 12.57
N GLN A 195 8.87 28.51 13.28
CA GLN A 195 8.63 27.09 13.60
C GLN A 195 7.21 26.72 14.07
N ASN A 196 6.52 27.61 14.79
CA ASN A 196 5.15 27.36 15.29
C ASN A 196 4.02 27.67 14.27
N SER A 197 4.38 28.07 13.05
CA SER A 197 3.42 28.42 11.99
C SER A 197 3.01 27.18 11.17
N PRO A 198 1.74 27.08 10.73
CA PRO A 198 1.34 26.10 9.72
C PRO A 198 2.19 26.17 8.44
N TRP A 199 2.71 27.36 8.10
CA TRP A 199 3.57 27.58 6.92
C TRP A 199 4.96 26.94 7.05
N TRP A 200 5.36 26.49 8.24
CA TRP A 200 6.59 25.71 8.41
C TRP A 200 6.59 24.44 7.55
N ALA A 201 5.40 23.85 7.30
CA ALA A 201 5.24 22.72 6.39
C ALA A 201 5.64 23.06 4.93
N LEU A 202 5.41 24.30 4.48
CA LEU A 202 5.79 24.73 3.13
C LEU A 202 7.31 24.93 3.04
N TRP A 203 7.92 25.57 4.04
CA TRP A 203 9.37 25.78 4.09
C TRP A 203 10.12 24.44 4.18
N MET A 204 9.61 23.53 5.01
CA MET A 204 10.08 22.15 5.10
C MET A 204 10.03 21.47 3.73
N GLY A 205 8.96 21.64 2.96
CA GLY A 205 8.88 21.12 1.59
C GLY A 205 10.00 21.64 0.68
N PHE A 206 10.29 22.95 0.72
CA PHE A 206 11.37 23.55 -0.09
C PHE A 206 12.74 22.97 0.26
N GLU A 207 13.08 22.95 1.55
CA GLU A 207 14.41 22.52 1.99
C GLU A 207 14.57 21.00 1.90
N HIS A 208 13.49 20.23 2.08
CA HIS A 208 13.52 18.77 1.87
C HIS A 208 13.74 18.39 0.41
N GLU A 209 13.14 19.12 -0.52
CA GLU A 209 13.39 18.89 -1.96
C GLU A 209 14.86 19.15 -2.32
N LYS A 210 15.52 20.09 -1.64
CA LYS A 210 16.96 20.36 -1.82
C LYS A 210 17.84 19.22 -1.29
N ILE A 211 17.51 18.65 -0.13
CA ILE A 211 18.15 17.42 0.37
C ILE A 211 18.03 16.30 -0.66
N HIS A 212 16.85 16.15 -1.24
CA HIS A 212 16.61 15.15 -2.27
C HIS A 212 17.35 15.45 -3.58
N PHE A 213 17.56 16.72 -3.93
CA PHE A 213 18.37 17.11 -5.09
C PHE A 213 19.83 16.67 -4.92
N GLU A 214 20.47 16.98 -3.79
CA GLU A 214 21.86 16.55 -3.52
C GLU A 214 21.97 15.03 -3.33
N THR A 215 21.06 14.41 -2.55
CA THR A 215 21.07 12.95 -2.37
C THR A 215 20.91 12.22 -3.71
N SER A 216 20.03 12.71 -4.59
CA SER A 216 19.84 12.13 -5.92
C SER A 216 21.08 12.30 -6.80
N SER A 217 21.83 13.39 -6.70
CA SER A 217 23.05 13.55 -7.51
C SER A 217 24.11 12.50 -7.18
N VAL A 218 24.22 12.12 -5.90
CA VAL A 218 25.09 11.03 -5.46
C VAL A 218 24.60 9.69 -6.01
N LEU A 219 23.31 9.38 -5.91
CA LEU A 219 22.75 8.12 -6.42
C LEU A 219 22.86 8.00 -7.95
N ILE A 220 22.66 9.10 -8.69
CA ILE A 220 22.84 9.17 -10.13
C ILE A 220 24.30 8.94 -10.51
N ARG A 221 25.25 9.47 -9.72
CA ARG A 221 26.69 9.24 -9.90
C ARG A 221 27.08 7.76 -9.77
N GLU A 222 26.31 6.96 -9.04
CA GLU A 222 26.54 5.52 -8.87
C GLU A 222 25.99 4.65 -10.03
N LEU A 223 25.23 5.25 -10.95
CA LEU A 223 24.67 4.56 -12.11
C LEU A 223 25.72 4.30 -13.20
N PRO A 224 25.52 3.26 -14.03
CA PRO A 224 26.28 3.07 -15.26
C PRO A 224 26.25 4.33 -16.13
N ILE A 225 27.38 4.70 -16.70
CA ILE A 225 27.52 5.92 -17.49
C ILE A 225 26.57 5.94 -18.71
N GLU A 226 26.27 4.76 -19.26
CA GLU A 226 25.39 4.60 -20.41
C GLU A 226 23.93 5.00 -20.12
N PHE A 227 23.51 5.01 -18.86
CA PHE A 227 22.14 5.32 -18.42
C PHE A 227 21.89 6.80 -18.15
N VAL A 228 22.94 7.62 -18.17
CA VAL A 228 22.87 9.03 -17.84
C VAL A 228 23.40 9.90 -18.97
N GLU A 229 22.97 11.17 -18.99
CA GLU A 229 23.46 12.21 -19.89
C GLU A 229 23.42 13.57 -19.20
N THR A 230 24.39 14.45 -19.52
CA THR A 230 24.41 15.81 -18.96
C THR A 230 23.24 16.62 -19.51
N PRO A 231 22.33 17.13 -18.65
CA PRO A 231 21.21 17.98 -19.10
C PRO A 231 21.72 19.26 -19.78
N LYS A 232 21.00 19.73 -20.80
CA LYS A 232 21.45 20.87 -21.63
C LYS A 232 21.70 22.17 -20.84
N MET A 233 20.86 22.43 -19.83
CA MET A 233 20.92 23.65 -18.99
C MET A 233 21.57 23.38 -17.62
N TRP A 234 22.36 22.31 -17.51
CA TRP A 234 23.09 21.96 -16.30
C TRP A 234 24.20 22.97 -16.00
N ALA A 235 24.53 23.17 -14.72
CA ALA A 235 25.65 24.03 -14.33
C ALA A 235 26.96 23.52 -14.97
N PRO A 236 27.85 24.42 -15.43
CA PRO A 236 29.12 24.00 -15.99
C PRO A 236 30.05 23.39 -14.93
N MET A 237 31.00 22.55 -15.35
CA MET A 237 32.09 22.12 -14.48
C MET A 237 33.03 23.28 -14.15
N HIS A 238 33.60 23.26 -12.95
CA HIS A 238 34.57 24.29 -12.55
C HIS A 238 35.77 24.34 -13.53
N PRO A 239 36.27 25.55 -13.89
CA PRO A 239 37.39 25.68 -14.83
C PRO A 239 38.68 25.02 -14.36
N SER A 240 38.88 24.88 -13.04
CA SER A 240 40.12 24.34 -12.48
C SER A 240 40.33 22.83 -12.73
N ARG A 241 39.37 22.12 -13.36
CA ARG A 241 39.50 20.68 -13.71
C ARG A 241 40.71 20.36 -14.59
N THR A 242 41.24 21.34 -15.31
CA THR A 242 42.44 21.18 -16.18
C THR A 242 43.73 21.62 -15.49
N GLU A 243 43.67 22.13 -14.27
CA GLU A 243 44.84 22.56 -13.51
C GLU A 243 45.45 21.38 -12.76
N ASN A 244 46.79 21.28 -12.77
CA ASN A 244 47.53 20.18 -12.12
C ASN A 244 48.51 20.67 -11.04
N ASN A 245 48.36 21.91 -10.58
CA ASN A 245 49.22 22.47 -9.54
C ASN A 245 48.85 21.85 -8.20
N VAL A 246 49.71 20.97 -7.68
CA VAL A 246 49.56 20.37 -6.35
C VAL A 246 50.18 21.32 -5.33
N HIS A 247 49.38 21.83 -4.41
CA HIS A 247 49.85 22.64 -3.29
C HIS A 247 50.29 21.74 -2.13
N GLU A 248 51.38 22.11 -1.45
CA GLU A 248 51.78 21.46 -0.20
C GLU A 248 50.80 21.85 0.92
N ASN A 249 50.20 20.86 1.58
CA ASN A 249 49.22 21.07 2.64
C ASN A 249 49.91 21.24 4.00
N SER A 250 50.11 22.49 4.42
CA SER A 250 50.75 22.82 5.70
C SER A 250 49.76 22.77 6.88
N TRP A 251 50.30 22.75 8.10
CA TRP A 251 49.50 22.82 9.33
C TRP A 251 49.30 24.26 9.79
N VAL A 252 48.07 24.63 10.11
CA VAL A 252 47.70 25.93 10.71
C VAL A 252 47.38 25.72 12.18
N LYS A 253 47.91 26.58 13.06
CA LYS A 253 47.63 26.55 14.51
C LYS A 253 46.45 27.45 14.84
N HIS A 254 45.55 26.98 15.69
CA HIS A 254 44.41 27.73 16.22
C HIS A 254 44.45 27.74 17.75
N SER A 255 44.14 28.88 18.36
CA SER A 255 44.12 29.01 19.83
C SER A 255 42.78 28.50 20.38
N GLY A 256 42.80 27.84 21.53
CA GLY A 256 41.59 27.35 22.19
C GLY A 256 40.65 28.49 22.59
N GLU A 257 39.35 28.23 22.51
CA GLU A 257 38.28 29.18 22.83
C GLU A 257 37.00 28.46 23.28
N THR A 258 35.98 29.22 23.69
CA THR A 258 34.65 28.67 23.96
C THR A 258 33.77 28.87 22.74
N VAL A 259 33.32 27.76 22.14
CA VAL A 259 32.46 27.75 20.96
C VAL A 259 31.02 27.48 21.37
N VAL A 260 30.07 28.17 20.76
CA VAL A 260 28.64 27.98 20.96
C VAL A 260 28.04 27.39 19.67
N ILE A 261 27.47 26.20 19.78
CA ILE A 261 26.82 25.47 18.69
C ILE A 261 25.31 25.55 18.90
N GLY A 262 24.58 25.87 17.82
CA GLY A 262 23.12 25.90 17.80
C GLY A 262 22.55 27.09 17.02
N LYS A 263 21.39 26.89 16.41
CA LYS A 263 20.67 27.92 15.66
C LYS A 263 19.76 28.74 16.60
N PRO A 264 19.87 30.08 16.58
CA PRO A 264 18.95 30.92 17.33
C PRO A 264 17.51 30.78 16.82
N LYS A 265 16.53 30.65 17.71
CA LYS A 265 15.09 30.63 17.35
C LYS A 265 14.63 31.92 16.63
N SER A 266 15.40 33.00 16.74
CA SER A 266 15.16 34.28 16.05
C SER A 266 15.79 34.36 14.65
N ALA A 267 16.50 33.32 14.18
CA ALA A 267 17.08 33.32 12.84
C ALA A 267 15.96 33.41 11.79
N PRO A 268 16.07 34.28 10.77
CA PRO A 268 14.98 34.55 9.83
C PRO A 268 14.96 33.54 8.67
N SER A 269 15.27 32.28 8.93
CA SER A 269 15.31 31.21 7.93
C SER A 269 14.84 29.89 8.52
N PHE A 270 14.47 28.97 7.62
CA PHE A 270 14.15 27.59 8.00
C PHE A 270 15.36 26.90 8.63
N GLY A 271 15.13 25.97 9.56
CA GLY A 271 16.13 25.05 10.11
C GLY A 271 15.49 23.73 10.55
N TRP A 272 16.27 22.66 10.56
CA TRP A 272 15.83 21.37 11.06
C TRP A 272 15.80 21.34 12.59
N ASP A 273 14.97 20.48 13.16
CA ASP A 273 14.78 20.35 14.61
C ASP A 273 16.10 20.12 15.37
N ASN A 274 17.03 19.36 14.80
CA ASN A 274 18.33 19.06 15.38
C ASN A 274 19.32 20.25 15.40
N GLU A 275 19.03 21.35 14.69
CA GLU A 275 19.83 22.57 14.72
C GLU A 275 19.51 23.45 15.92
N TYR A 276 18.32 23.28 16.50
CA TYR A 276 17.85 24.08 17.62
C TYR A 276 18.26 23.46 18.97
N GLY A 277 18.50 24.35 19.94
CA GLY A 277 19.17 24.03 21.19
C GLY A 277 20.49 24.79 21.28
N GLU A 278 21.20 24.66 22.40
CA GLU A 278 22.49 25.34 22.58
C GLU A 278 23.47 24.45 23.34
N ARG A 279 24.67 24.30 22.78
CA ARG A 279 25.79 23.62 23.44
C ARG A 279 27.04 24.51 23.46
N LYS A 280 27.63 24.66 24.65
CA LYS A 280 28.92 25.36 24.84
C LYS A 280 30.04 24.35 24.99
N VAL A 281 31.09 24.48 24.19
CA VAL A 281 32.26 23.60 24.20
C VAL A 281 33.52 24.43 24.40
N ASN A 282 34.36 24.05 25.37
CA ASN A 282 35.68 24.66 25.55
C ASN A 282 36.71 23.85 24.77
N ILE A 283 37.12 24.35 23.62
CA ILE A 283 38.14 23.70 22.79
C ILE A 283 39.54 24.17 23.23
N LYS A 284 40.50 23.25 23.19
CA LYS A 284 41.92 23.50 23.47
C LYS A 284 42.65 23.94 22.21
N ASP A 285 43.87 24.46 22.38
CA ASP A 285 44.78 24.74 21.27
C ASP A 285 44.96 23.50 20.38
N PHE A 286 44.77 23.69 19.07
CA PHE A 286 44.89 22.61 18.09
C PHE A 286 45.58 23.11 16.82
N GLN A 287 45.94 22.18 15.95
CA GLN A 287 46.33 22.48 14.59
C GLN A 287 45.49 21.68 13.61
N TYR A 288 45.31 22.20 12.40
CA TYR A 288 44.54 21.57 11.34
C TYR A 288 45.21 21.74 9.97
N SER A 289 44.85 20.86 9.02
CA SER A 289 45.37 20.94 7.66
C SER A 289 44.84 22.19 6.96
N LYS A 290 45.74 22.97 6.37
CA LYS A 290 45.45 24.25 5.71
C LYS A 290 44.42 24.10 4.59
N PHE A 291 44.42 22.95 3.92
CA PHE A 291 43.48 22.58 2.87
C PHE A 291 42.75 21.26 3.21
N GLN A 292 41.62 21.01 2.57
CA GLN A 292 41.04 19.66 2.53
C GLN A 292 42.06 18.69 1.90
N ILE A 293 42.01 17.42 2.30
CA ILE A 293 42.91 16.42 1.73
C ILE A 293 42.61 16.25 0.25
N THR A 294 43.63 16.45 -0.59
CA THR A 294 43.49 16.42 -2.04
C THR A 294 43.46 14.99 -2.60
N ASN A 295 42.95 14.82 -3.83
CA ASN A 295 43.08 13.56 -4.56
C ASN A 295 44.55 13.12 -4.67
N ARG A 296 45.50 14.06 -4.80
CA ARG A 296 46.93 13.74 -4.84
C ARG A 296 47.44 13.18 -3.53
N GLU A 297 47.13 13.82 -2.41
CA GLU A 297 47.55 13.35 -1.09
C GLU A 297 46.92 11.99 -0.77
N TYR A 298 45.65 11.79 -1.15
CA TYR A 298 44.96 10.53 -0.97
C TYR A 298 45.50 9.43 -1.90
N PHE A 299 45.99 9.80 -3.09
CA PHE A 299 46.64 8.86 -4.00
C PHE A 299 47.85 8.19 -3.36
N ASP A 300 48.65 8.92 -2.59
CA ASP A 300 49.82 8.33 -1.92
C ASP A 300 49.38 7.24 -0.92
N PHE A 301 48.25 7.40 -0.23
CA PHE A 301 47.67 6.36 0.64
C PHE A 301 47.26 5.11 -0.16
N VAL A 302 46.69 5.28 -1.36
CA VAL A 302 46.32 4.18 -2.25
C VAL A 302 47.56 3.50 -2.86
N ALA A 303 48.49 4.28 -3.41
CA ALA A 303 49.69 3.81 -4.11
C ALA A 303 50.66 3.04 -3.20
N ASN A 304 50.72 3.40 -1.91
CA ASN A 304 51.51 2.65 -0.92
C ASN A 304 50.85 1.34 -0.45
N GLY A 305 49.70 0.95 -1.02
CA GLY A 305 48.94 -0.23 -0.61
C GLY A 305 48.28 -0.09 0.77
N ALA A 306 48.31 1.10 1.38
CA ALA A 306 47.79 1.33 2.71
C ALA A 306 46.26 1.29 2.75
N TYR A 307 45.58 1.65 1.65
CA TYR A 307 44.12 1.54 1.54
C TYR A 307 43.61 0.11 1.84
N VAL A 308 44.33 -0.94 1.42
CA VAL A 308 43.92 -2.33 1.62
C VAL A 308 44.50 -2.97 2.89
N ASN A 309 45.29 -2.23 3.67
CA ASN A 309 45.85 -2.73 4.93
C ASN A 309 44.81 -2.57 6.05
N ASP A 310 44.44 -3.66 6.72
CA ASP A 310 43.46 -3.68 7.81
C ASP A 310 43.89 -2.81 9.01
N SER A 311 45.19 -2.63 9.26
CA SER A 311 45.68 -1.94 10.46
C SER A 311 45.31 -0.46 10.55
N TYR A 312 44.89 0.15 9.43
CA TYR A 312 44.48 1.55 9.39
C TYR A 312 42.98 1.76 9.59
N TRP A 313 42.17 0.71 9.44
CA TRP A 313 40.72 0.82 9.40
C TRP A 313 40.11 0.47 10.74
N ARG A 314 38.98 1.11 11.08
CA ARG A 314 38.12 0.66 12.18
C ARG A 314 37.41 -0.65 11.76
N GLU A 315 36.98 -1.43 12.74
CA GLU A 315 36.37 -2.76 12.53
C GLU A 315 35.24 -2.76 11.50
N GLU A 316 34.26 -1.85 11.64
CA GLU A 316 33.15 -1.68 10.69
C GLU A 316 33.64 -1.32 9.27
N GLY A 317 34.64 -0.44 9.18
CA GLY A 317 35.26 -0.06 7.92
C GLY A 317 36.00 -1.22 7.24
N ILE A 318 36.66 -2.11 8.00
CA ILE A 318 37.27 -3.34 7.47
C ILE A 318 36.19 -4.22 6.84
N PHE A 319 35.08 -4.42 7.55
CA PHE A 319 33.97 -5.23 7.06
C PHE A 319 33.40 -4.65 5.77
N TRP A 320 33.03 -3.36 5.77
CA TRP A 320 32.52 -2.68 4.58
C TRP A 320 33.50 -2.78 3.40
N ARG A 321 34.78 -2.46 3.60
CA ARG A 321 35.79 -2.43 2.53
C ARG A 321 35.99 -3.81 1.91
N LYS A 322 36.06 -4.86 2.75
CA LYS A 322 36.19 -6.25 2.30
C LYS A 322 34.92 -6.75 1.62
N PHE A 323 33.75 -6.44 2.18
CA PHE A 323 32.45 -6.79 1.60
C PHE A 323 32.28 -6.17 0.20
N ARG A 324 32.63 -4.89 0.04
CA ARG A 324 32.61 -4.17 -1.24
C ARG A 324 33.81 -4.47 -2.13
N ASN A 325 34.80 -5.21 -1.65
CA ASN A 325 36.05 -5.49 -2.35
C ASN A 325 36.67 -4.22 -3.00
N THR A 326 36.67 -3.11 -2.27
CA THR A 326 37.20 -1.84 -2.78
C THR A 326 38.67 -1.64 -2.42
N LYS A 327 39.43 -1.00 -3.30
CA LYS A 327 40.88 -0.76 -3.17
C LYS A 327 41.29 0.70 -3.36
N ARG A 328 40.30 1.57 -3.54
CA ARG A 328 40.42 3.03 -3.79
C ARG A 328 39.05 3.68 -3.57
N PRO A 329 38.95 5.01 -3.51
CA PRO A 329 37.66 5.70 -3.43
C PRO A 329 36.67 5.26 -4.50
N THR A 330 35.38 5.19 -4.12
CA THR A 330 34.31 4.61 -4.95
C THR A 330 34.29 5.18 -6.37
N PHE A 331 34.42 6.51 -6.51
CA PHE A 331 34.31 7.23 -7.79
C PHE A 331 35.63 7.34 -8.57
N TRP A 332 36.72 6.75 -8.07
CA TRP A 332 37.97 6.61 -8.81
C TRP A 332 37.91 5.39 -9.73
N THR A 333 37.95 5.64 -11.03
CA THR A 333 37.82 4.58 -12.05
C THR A 333 39.17 4.29 -12.67
N GLY A 334 39.62 3.04 -12.56
CA GLY A 334 40.89 2.59 -13.14
C GLY A 334 40.79 2.46 -14.65
N VAL A 335 41.74 3.06 -15.37
CA VAL A 335 41.78 3.07 -16.84
C VAL A 335 42.86 2.19 -17.45
N GLY A 336 43.83 1.75 -16.65
CA GLY A 336 44.86 0.79 -17.03
C GLY A 336 44.71 -0.58 -16.35
N PRO A 337 45.69 -1.49 -16.53
CA PRO A 337 45.75 -2.76 -15.79
C PRO A 337 45.66 -2.54 -14.27
N GLU A 338 45.04 -3.47 -13.55
CA GLU A 338 44.95 -3.37 -12.09
C GLU A 338 46.35 -3.25 -11.48
N GLY A 339 46.58 -2.19 -10.69
CA GLY A 339 47.90 -1.86 -10.12
C GLY A 339 48.73 -0.87 -10.94
N SER A 340 48.29 -0.42 -12.12
CA SER A 340 48.97 0.66 -12.87
C SER A 340 48.84 2.03 -12.21
N HIS A 341 47.94 2.17 -11.23
CA HIS A 341 47.65 3.43 -10.53
C HIS A 341 47.19 4.57 -11.46
N GLU A 342 46.59 4.24 -12.60
CA GLU A 342 45.99 5.19 -13.54
C GLU A 342 44.48 5.30 -13.31
N TYR A 343 44.01 6.51 -12.99
CA TYR A 343 42.62 6.76 -12.61
C TYR A 343 41.99 7.92 -13.39
N GLU A 344 40.68 7.84 -13.62
CA GLU A 344 39.77 8.92 -13.99
C GLU A 344 38.77 9.15 -12.84
N LEU A 345 38.17 10.34 -12.77
CA LEU A 345 37.14 10.67 -11.80
C LEU A 345 35.75 10.57 -12.43
N ARG A 346 34.84 9.82 -11.80
CA ARG A 346 33.41 9.87 -12.14
C ARG A 346 32.78 11.11 -11.53
N THR A 347 32.28 12.03 -12.33
CA THR A 347 31.34 13.10 -11.93
C THR A 347 29.89 12.58 -12.03
N ILE A 348 28.88 13.41 -11.77
CA ILE A 348 27.46 12.99 -11.82
C ILE A 348 27.14 12.32 -13.17
N PHE A 349 27.49 12.99 -14.28
CA PHE A 349 27.12 12.58 -15.64
C PHE A 349 28.29 12.13 -16.53
N GLU A 350 29.54 12.39 -16.13
CA GLU A 350 30.70 12.24 -17.04
C GLU A 350 31.94 11.67 -16.33
N PHE A 351 32.83 11.04 -17.09
CA PHE A 351 34.20 10.74 -16.65
C PHE A 351 35.14 11.86 -17.08
N ILE A 352 36.01 12.30 -16.17
CA ILE A 352 37.03 13.30 -16.45
C ILE A 352 38.42 12.78 -16.07
N ALA A 353 39.46 13.39 -16.65
CA ALA A 353 40.83 13.18 -16.19
C ALA A 353 40.93 13.52 -14.69
N MET A 354 41.71 12.75 -13.93
CA MET A 354 41.79 12.89 -12.47
C MET A 354 42.30 14.29 -12.07
N PRO A 355 41.46 15.12 -11.39
CA PRO A 355 41.87 16.43 -10.92
C PRO A 355 42.59 16.28 -9.57
N TRP A 356 43.92 16.21 -9.62
CA TRP A 356 44.76 15.87 -8.47
C TRP A 356 44.74 16.90 -7.34
N ASN A 357 44.41 18.15 -7.64
CA ASN A 357 44.35 19.29 -6.73
C ASN A 357 42.94 19.57 -6.15
N TRP A 358 41.94 18.78 -6.53
CA TRP A 358 40.61 18.81 -5.94
C TRP A 358 40.55 18.03 -4.62
N PRO A 359 39.57 18.31 -3.73
CA PRO A 359 39.37 17.49 -2.55
C PRO A 359 39.07 16.04 -2.91
N ALA A 360 39.59 15.11 -2.11
CA ALA A 360 39.25 13.71 -2.21
C ALA A 360 37.84 13.47 -1.63
N GLU A 361 36.90 13.06 -2.49
CA GLU A 361 35.56 12.66 -2.05
C GLU A 361 35.59 11.21 -1.54
N VAL A 362 35.37 11.04 -0.23
CA VAL A 362 35.49 9.75 0.47
C VAL A 362 34.42 9.61 1.56
N ASN A 363 34.14 8.39 1.98
CA ASN A 363 33.28 8.16 3.15
C ASN A 363 34.06 8.34 4.48
N PHE A 364 33.36 8.24 5.61
CA PHE A 364 33.96 8.45 6.91
C PHE A 364 35.05 7.41 7.24
N HIS A 365 34.83 6.14 6.94
CA HIS A 365 35.80 5.08 7.23
C HIS A 365 37.11 5.29 6.47
N GLU A 366 37.01 5.71 5.21
CA GLU A 366 38.13 6.08 4.36
C GLU A 366 38.92 7.26 4.94
N ALA A 367 38.23 8.33 5.36
CA ALA A 367 38.85 9.52 5.96
C ALA A 367 39.62 9.19 7.26
N VAL A 368 39.03 8.35 8.12
CA VAL A 368 39.69 7.85 9.34
C VAL A 368 40.90 6.99 9.01
N ALA A 369 40.79 6.08 8.02
CA ALA A 369 41.89 5.21 7.63
C ALA A 369 43.10 5.99 7.09
N TYR A 370 42.83 7.02 6.28
CA TYR A 370 43.87 7.95 5.83
C TYR A 370 44.58 8.64 7.00
N SER A 371 43.81 9.16 7.97
CA SER A 371 44.36 9.83 9.16
C SER A 371 45.25 8.90 9.99
N ASN A 372 44.85 7.64 10.15
CA ASN A 372 45.64 6.61 10.85
C ASN A 372 46.93 6.25 10.11
N TRP A 373 46.87 6.14 8.78
CA TRP A 373 48.08 5.92 7.97
C TRP A 373 49.05 7.09 8.08
N LYS A 374 48.54 8.32 7.96
CA LYS A 374 49.36 9.54 8.05
C LYS A 374 50.00 9.69 9.43
N ASN A 375 49.29 9.33 10.50
CA ASN A 375 49.85 9.22 11.86
C ASN A 375 51.08 8.30 11.90
N GLU A 376 51.03 7.13 11.27
CA GLU A 376 52.15 6.19 11.25
C GLU A 376 53.33 6.72 10.41
N GLN A 377 53.05 7.27 9.23
CA GLN A 377 54.09 7.82 8.34
C GLN A 377 54.86 8.95 9.01
N ASP A 378 54.15 9.91 9.61
CA ASP A 378 54.79 11.07 10.21
C ASP A 378 55.50 10.71 11.53
N LYS A 379 55.03 9.70 12.30
CA LYS A 379 55.75 9.16 13.46
C LYS A 379 57.07 8.46 13.09
N LYS A 380 57.18 7.91 11.88
CA LYS A 380 58.45 7.35 11.36
C LYS A 380 59.42 8.45 10.93
N SER A 381 58.91 9.62 10.52
CA SER A 381 59.70 10.71 9.93
C SER A 381 59.96 11.90 10.85
N THR A 382 59.28 12.03 12.00
CA THR A 382 59.36 13.20 12.88
C THR A 382 59.32 12.81 14.37
N THR A 383 59.74 13.72 15.27
CA THR A 383 59.62 13.58 16.74
C THR A 383 58.25 14.03 17.29
N THR A 384 57.24 14.23 16.44
CA THR A 384 55.92 14.74 16.87
C THR A 384 55.17 13.71 17.73
N LYS A 385 54.59 14.16 18.85
CA LYS A 385 53.70 13.35 19.71
C LYS A 385 52.22 13.54 19.40
N LEU A 386 51.89 14.33 18.37
CA LEU A 386 50.51 14.68 18.03
C LEU A 386 49.77 13.49 17.42
N HIS A 387 48.46 13.43 17.66
CA HIS A 387 47.56 12.41 17.12
C HIS A 387 46.60 13.07 16.13
N TYR A 388 46.77 12.74 14.84
CA TYR A 388 45.89 13.25 13.80
C TYR A 388 44.55 12.50 13.76
N ARG A 389 43.47 13.25 13.59
CA ARG A 389 42.09 12.79 13.48
C ARG A 389 41.29 13.72 12.56
N LEU A 390 40.00 13.44 12.38
CA LEU A 390 39.09 14.40 11.76
C LEU A 390 38.78 15.55 12.73
N MET A 391 38.31 16.70 12.22
CA MET A 391 37.90 17.83 13.06
C MET A 391 36.66 17.47 13.90
N THR A 392 36.55 18.06 15.09
CA THR A 392 35.29 18.04 15.85
C THR A 392 34.34 19.12 15.34
N GLU A 393 33.03 18.98 15.61
CA GLU A 393 32.02 20.01 15.27
C GLU A 393 32.39 21.38 15.86
N ALA A 394 32.86 21.41 17.12
CA ALA A 394 33.26 22.65 17.78
C ALA A 394 34.50 23.31 17.14
N GLU A 395 35.51 22.52 16.75
CA GLU A 395 36.68 23.04 16.02
C GLU A 395 36.32 23.53 14.62
N PHE A 396 35.37 22.89 13.94
CA PHE A 396 34.91 23.37 12.64
C PHE A 396 34.21 24.73 12.78
N ASP A 397 33.31 24.86 13.74
CA ASP A 397 32.56 26.09 13.97
C ASP A 397 33.46 27.24 14.47
N SER A 398 34.53 26.96 15.22
CA SER A 398 35.50 27.98 15.65
C SER A 398 36.26 28.64 14.50
N LEU A 399 36.33 27.97 13.34
CA LEU A 399 37.03 28.48 12.16
C LEU A 399 36.13 29.35 11.26
N ARG A 400 34.82 29.47 11.55
CA ARG A 400 33.89 30.29 10.76
C ARG A 400 34.17 31.78 10.96
N LYS A 401 34.48 32.49 9.87
CA LYS A 401 34.92 33.90 9.88
C LYS A 401 33.82 34.94 10.11
N SER A 402 32.55 34.58 9.92
CA SER A 402 31.39 35.49 9.97
C SER A 402 30.37 35.00 11.00
N GLU A 403 29.72 35.91 11.73
CA GLU A 403 28.54 35.61 12.55
C GLU A 403 27.24 35.50 11.72
N ALA A 404 27.16 36.18 10.57
CA ALA A 404 26.03 36.09 9.66
C ALA A 404 26.10 34.87 8.74
N ASP A 405 24.94 34.31 8.39
CA ASP A 405 24.82 33.24 7.39
C ASP A 405 25.01 33.79 5.96
N GLU A 406 25.98 33.26 5.25
CA GLU A 406 26.43 33.82 3.96
C GLU A 406 25.51 33.46 2.79
N VAL A 407 24.75 32.37 2.94
CA VAL A 407 23.81 31.88 1.92
C VAL A 407 22.42 32.51 2.04
N LEU A 408 22.17 33.29 3.10
CA LEU A 408 20.89 33.94 3.33
C LEU A 408 20.64 35.05 2.30
N GLN A 409 19.40 35.13 1.82
CA GLN A 409 18.93 36.16 0.90
C GLN A 409 19.15 37.57 1.50
N LYS A 410 19.80 38.43 0.70
CA LYS A 410 20.16 39.81 1.09
C LYS A 410 19.25 40.87 0.44
N LYS A 411 18.62 40.53 -0.68
CA LYS A 411 17.70 41.38 -1.45
C LYS A 411 16.69 40.52 -2.20
N HIS A 412 15.60 41.11 -2.67
CA HIS A 412 14.60 40.42 -3.50
C HIS A 412 15.24 39.75 -4.72
N PHE A 413 14.75 38.58 -5.09
CA PHE A 413 15.38 37.75 -6.13
C PHE A 413 15.42 38.45 -7.50
N SER A 414 14.39 39.24 -7.81
CA SER A 414 14.32 40.07 -9.02
C SER A 414 15.45 41.10 -9.17
N ASN A 415 16.20 41.37 -8.08
CA ASN A 415 17.27 42.37 -8.04
C ASN A 415 18.68 41.77 -8.15
N TYR A 416 18.82 40.44 -8.27
CA TYR A 416 20.09 39.82 -8.64
C TYR A 416 20.28 39.90 -10.15
N LYS A 417 21.41 40.48 -10.61
CA LYS A 417 21.69 40.68 -12.04
C LYS A 417 22.75 39.71 -12.57
N ASN A 418 23.65 39.27 -11.70
CA ASN A 418 24.66 38.27 -12.00
C ASN A 418 24.87 37.38 -10.76
N PHE A 419 24.95 36.07 -10.95
CA PHE A 419 25.15 35.11 -9.86
C PHE A 419 26.58 35.12 -9.29
N ASN A 420 27.52 35.83 -9.93
CA ASN A 420 28.83 36.17 -9.34
C ASN A 420 28.73 37.05 -8.07
N GLU A 421 27.55 37.56 -7.73
CA GLU A 421 27.30 38.26 -6.47
C GLU A 421 27.27 37.34 -5.23
N PHE A 422 27.20 36.01 -5.44
CA PHE A 422 27.26 35.01 -4.39
C PHE A 422 28.66 34.43 -4.24
N LYS A 423 28.96 33.83 -3.09
CA LYS A 423 30.21 33.07 -2.93
C LYS A 423 30.26 31.94 -3.97
N PRO A 424 31.38 31.77 -4.71
CA PRO A 424 31.46 30.80 -5.83
C PRO A 424 31.15 29.33 -5.49
N ASN A 425 31.25 28.94 -4.22
CA ASN A 425 31.14 27.55 -3.74
C ASN A 425 29.82 27.20 -3.05
N PHE A 426 28.75 27.94 -3.33
CA PHE A 426 27.41 27.65 -2.82
C PHE A 426 26.36 27.87 -3.92
N ASN A 427 25.15 27.35 -3.70
CA ASN A 427 24.00 27.55 -4.58
C ASN A 427 24.19 26.96 -5.99
N PHE A 428 24.95 25.87 -6.10
CA PHE A 428 25.08 25.09 -7.34
C PHE A 428 25.51 25.95 -8.56
N GLN A 429 26.51 26.82 -8.38
CA GLN A 429 27.09 27.58 -9.49
C GLN A 429 27.93 26.71 -10.44
N TRP A 430 28.48 25.62 -9.90
CA TRP A 430 29.33 24.67 -10.60
C TRP A 430 28.83 23.26 -10.32
N SER A 431 28.97 22.37 -11.31
CA SER A 431 28.53 20.97 -11.18
C SER A 431 29.60 20.03 -10.61
N THR A 432 30.71 20.59 -10.11
CA THR A 432 31.86 19.85 -9.59
C THR A 432 32.53 20.64 -8.46
N PRO A 433 33.38 19.98 -7.65
CA PRO A 433 34.33 20.66 -6.80
C PRO A 433 35.25 21.63 -7.58
N GLU A 434 35.92 22.49 -6.83
CA GLU A 434 37.06 23.30 -7.27
C GLU A 434 38.36 22.88 -6.58
N ASN A 435 39.47 23.55 -6.90
CA ASN A 435 40.75 23.35 -6.21
C ASN A 435 40.59 23.57 -4.71
N VAL A 436 41.36 22.84 -3.91
CA VAL A 436 41.31 23.04 -2.45
C VAL A 436 41.65 24.48 -2.06
N THR A 437 40.87 25.06 -1.14
CA THR A 437 41.03 26.44 -0.65
C THR A 437 41.13 26.47 0.87
N GLU A 438 41.50 27.64 1.44
CA GLU A 438 41.50 27.85 2.90
C GLU A 438 40.08 28.03 3.46
N GLU A 439 39.06 28.14 2.61
CA GLU A 439 37.67 28.21 3.06
C GLU A 439 37.27 26.85 3.66
N ILE A 440 36.54 26.91 4.78
CA ILE A 440 36.13 25.71 5.53
C ILE A 440 34.74 25.22 5.12
N ALA A 441 33.98 26.01 4.39
CA ALA A 441 32.62 25.70 3.98
C ALA A 441 32.47 25.88 2.46
N GLY A 442 31.62 25.07 1.84
CA GLY A 442 31.52 24.89 0.41
C GLY A 442 32.56 23.91 -0.14
N ASN A 443 32.52 23.69 -1.46
CA ASN A 443 33.33 22.72 -2.20
C ASN A 443 32.94 21.26 -1.91
N THR A 444 33.23 20.72 -0.72
CA THR A 444 32.73 19.40 -0.27
C THR A 444 32.38 19.44 1.22
N TRP A 445 31.37 18.66 1.61
CA TRP A 445 31.04 18.44 3.02
C TRP A 445 32.26 17.94 3.78
N HIS A 446 32.34 18.24 5.08
CA HIS A 446 33.41 17.73 5.94
C HIS A 446 32.88 16.67 6.88
N TRP A 447 33.48 15.48 6.85
CA TRP A 447 33.29 14.48 7.90
C TRP A 447 33.85 14.97 9.23
N MET A 448 33.02 14.94 10.27
CA MET A 448 33.41 15.31 11.64
C MET A 448 33.71 14.08 12.47
N GLU A 449 34.47 14.23 13.55
CA GLU A 449 34.68 13.18 14.56
C GLU A 449 33.41 12.93 15.39
N ASP A 450 32.48 13.87 15.47
CA ASP A 450 31.23 13.79 16.23
C ASP A 450 30.19 12.84 15.63
N GLN A 451 29.61 11.97 16.47
CA GLN A 451 28.41 11.21 16.11
C GLN A 451 27.18 12.12 16.11
N PHE A 452 26.19 11.84 15.27
CA PHE A 452 24.97 12.63 15.21
C PHE A 452 24.21 12.54 16.53
N ASN A 453 23.91 13.71 17.10
CA ASN A 453 23.43 13.82 18.48
C ASN A 453 22.50 15.04 18.66
N PRO A 454 21.56 14.97 19.61
CA PRO A 454 20.71 16.11 19.94
C PRO A 454 21.51 17.20 20.66
N LEU A 455 21.13 18.45 20.41
CA LEU A 455 21.58 19.58 21.24
C LEU A 455 20.79 19.64 22.56
N PRO A 456 21.34 20.22 23.63
CA PRO A 456 20.57 20.50 24.84
C PRO A 456 19.32 21.32 24.53
N ASN A 457 18.18 20.90 25.07
CA ASN A 457 16.83 21.44 24.77
C ASN A 457 16.30 21.13 23.35
N PHE A 458 16.79 20.06 22.71
CA PHE A 458 16.19 19.52 21.49
C PHE A 458 14.71 19.17 21.70
N GLU A 459 13.87 19.57 20.75
CA GLU A 459 12.43 19.31 20.71
C GLU A 459 12.07 18.78 19.32
N ILE A 460 11.37 17.64 19.27
CA ILE A 460 10.93 17.03 18.01
C ILE A 460 9.87 17.93 17.36
N HIS A 461 10.01 18.20 16.07
CA HIS A 461 9.01 18.98 15.35
C HIS A 461 7.80 18.11 14.96
N SER A 462 6.59 18.53 15.35
CA SER A 462 5.34 17.74 15.18
C SER A 462 4.98 17.34 13.75
N TYR A 463 5.46 18.08 12.75
CA TYR A 463 5.23 17.73 11.34
C TYR A 463 6.21 16.68 10.80
N TYR A 464 7.33 16.42 11.46
CA TYR A 464 8.34 15.49 10.92
C TYR A 464 9.20 14.85 12.03
N ASP A 465 8.63 13.85 12.69
CA ASP A 465 9.21 13.20 13.88
C ASP A 465 10.23 12.09 13.57
N ASP A 466 10.28 11.64 12.33
CA ASP A 466 11.17 10.58 11.83
C ASP A 466 12.45 11.09 11.12
N PHE A 467 12.69 12.41 11.05
CA PHE A 467 13.91 12.96 10.41
C PHE A 467 15.18 12.83 11.28
N SER A 468 15.17 13.36 12.51
CA SER A 468 16.37 13.42 13.37
C SER A 468 16.40 12.32 14.44
N THR A 469 15.28 12.09 15.10
CA THR A 469 15.17 11.24 16.29
C THR A 469 15.65 9.80 16.08
N PRO A 470 15.26 9.12 14.98
CA PRO A 470 15.71 7.74 14.71
C PRO A 470 17.22 7.61 14.49
N CYS A 471 17.90 8.72 14.19
CA CYS A 471 19.31 8.76 13.80
C CYS A 471 20.25 9.05 14.97
N PHE A 472 19.71 9.36 16.16
CA PHE A 472 20.47 9.47 17.41
C PHE A 472 20.79 8.09 18.00
N ASP A 473 21.35 7.21 17.18
CA ASP A 473 21.54 5.79 17.46
C ASP A 473 23.02 5.42 17.75
N GLY A 474 23.92 6.41 17.73
CA GLY A 474 25.36 6.21 17.89
C GLY A 474 26.03 5.51 16.70
N LYS A 475 25.33 5.41 15.56
CA LYS A 475 25.81 4.78 14.33
C LYS A 475 25.71 5.72 13.11
N HIS A 476 25.25 6.96 13.29
CA HIS A 476 25.34 8.02 12.28
C HIS A 476 26.44 9.03 12.63
N GLN A 477 27.09 9.56 11.60
CA GLN A 477 28.19 10.50 11.72
C GLN A 477 27.80 11.86 11.13
N ILE A 478 28.24 12.95 11.78
CA ILE A 478 27.93 14.32 11.34
C ILE A 478 28.80 14.72 10.13
N ILE A 479 28.17 15.42 9.18
CA ILE A 479 28.84 16.21 8.14
C ILE A 479 28.44 17.70 8.24
N LEU A 480 29.39 18.60 8.02
CA LEU A 480 29.14 20.06 8.06
C LEU A 480 29.76 20.79 6.86
N GLY A 481 29.21 21.98 6.58
CA GLY A 481 29.82 22.96 5.68
C GLY A 481 29.29 23.02 4.24
N GLY A 482 28.44 22.09 3.82
CA GLY A 482 27.92 22.04 2.45
C GLY A 482 28.94 21.57 1.40
N SER A 483 28.44 21.07 0.28
CA SER A 483 29.21 20.76 -0.92
C SER A 483 28.95 21.77 -2.05
N PHE A 484 29.65 21.61 -3.18
CA PHE A 484 29.44 22.41 -4.39
C PHE A 484 27.99 22.38 -4.91
N ILE A 485 27.22 21.34 -4.58
CA ILE A 485 25.83 21.16 -5.01
C ILE A 485 24.81 21.51 -3.90
N SER A 486 25.24 21.68 -2.65
CA SER A 486 24.33 22.08 -1.57
C SER A 486 23.69 23.45 -1.83
N THR A 487 22.39 23.56 -1.55
CA THR A 487 21.61 24.79 -1.76
C THR A 487 20.66 25.02 -0.60
N GLY A 488 20.19 26.26 -0.41
CA GLY A 488 19.23 26.57 0.65
C GLY A 488 19.81 26.32 2.05
N GLU A 489 19.05 25.65 2.90
CA GLU A 489 19.42 25.35 4.28
C GLU A 489 20.62 24.41 4.35
N GLU A 490 20.77 23.42 3.45
CA GLU A 490 21.94 22.54 3.43
C GLU A 490 23.28 23.28 3.29
N ALA A 491 23.25 24.47 2.68
CA ALA A 491 24.43 25.32 2.55
C ALA A 491 24.61 26.31 3.73
N SER A 492 23.66 26.32 4.68
CA SER A 492 23.66 27.20 5.83
C SER A 492 24.82 26.89 6.77
N ARG A 493 25.24 27.92 7.49
CA ARG A 493 26.17 27.73 8.60
C ARG A 493 25.63 26.89 9.75
N TYR A 494 24.31 26.74 9.86
CA TYR A 494 23.68 26.00 10.95
C TYR A 494 23.38 24.54 10.59
N ALA A 495 23.53 24.17 9.31
CA ALA A 495 23.20 22.86 8.80
C ALA A 495 23.97 21.75 9.53
N ARG A 496 23.22 20.78 10.06
CA ARG A 496 23.73 19.60 10.76
C ARG A 496 23.13 18.34 10.11
N PHE A 497 23.86 17.79 9.16
CA PHE A 497 23.45 16.59 8.44
C PHE A 497 24.22 15.36 8.91
N HIS A 498 23.64 14.20 8.65
CA HIS A 498 24.13 12.94 9.19
C HIS A 498 23.89 11.79 8.23
N PHE A 499 24.85 10.87 8.18
CA PHE A 499 24.73 9.66 7.38
C PHE A 499 25.45 8.50 8.04
N ARG A 500 25.11 7.28 7.61
CA ARG A 500 25.90 6.10 7.92
C ARG A 500 27.36 6.30 7.46
N PRO A 501 28.37 5.92 8.27
CA PRO A 501 29.78 6.10 7.94
C PRO A 501 30.25 5.56 6.59
N HIS A 502 29.55 4.55 6.04
CA HIS A 502 29.85 3.92 4.76
C HIS A 502 29.08 4.49 3.57
N PHE A 503 28.18 5.45 3.75
CA PHE A 503 27.47 6.08 2.64
C PHE A 503 28.38 7.05 1.91
N ASN A 504 28.34 6.97 0.58
CA ASN A 504 28.98 7.97 -0.27
C ASN A 504 28.15 9.25 -0.19
N GLN A 505 28.82 10.38 -0.10
CA GLN A 505 28.26 11.73 -0.17
C GLN A 505 29.24 12.61 -0.93
N HIS A 506 28.86 13.85 -1.27
CA HIS A 506 29.81 14.86 -1.78
C HIS A 506 30.69 15.41 -0.65
N SER A 507 31.42 14.52 0.02
CA SER A 507 32.13 14.78 1.28
C SER A 507 33.62 14.46 1.19
N GLY A 508 34.44 15.37 1.70
CA GLY A 508 35.85 15.20 1.99
C GLY A 508 36.12 15.40 3.49
N PHE A 509 37.36 15.78 3.82
CA PHE A 509 37.75 16.03 5.20
C PHE A 509 39.02 16.88 5.31
N ARG A 510 39.22 17.44 6.52
CA ARG A 510 40.48 18.01 6.98
C ARG A 510 40.97 17.22 8.18
N MET A 511 42.28 17.23 8.37
CA MET A 511 42.89 16.60 9.53
C MET A 511 43.12 17.65 10.61
N ALA A 512 43.00 17.25 11.88
CA ALA A 512 43.29 18.06 13.04
C ALA A 512 44.02 17.27 14.12
N ALA A 513 44.72 17.97 15.01
CA ALA A 513 45.35 17.41 16.20
C ALA A 513 45.43 18.44 17.34
N SER A 514 45.04 18.03 18.54
CA SER A 514 45.20 18.84 19.76
C SER A 514 46.68 19.00 20.10
N LEU A 515 47.14 20.22 20.39
CA LEU A 515 48.56 20.51 20.64
C LEU A 515 49.09 19.90 21.96
N ASP A 516 48.20 19.56 22.89
CA ASP A 516 48.51 18.85 24.12
C ASP A 516 48.64 17.32 23.94
N GLY A 517 48.37 16.80 22.73
CA GLY A 517 48.43 15.37 22.41
C GLY A 517 47.19 14.57 22.86
N SER A 518 46.12 15.24 23.31
CA SER A 518 44.85 14.57 23.61
C SER A 518 44.22 13.92 22.36
N SER A 519 43.47 12.83 22.58
CA SER A 519 42.86 12.04 21.51
C SER A 519 41.64 12.72 20.86
N ASP A 520 40.95 13.60 21.60
CA ASP A 520 39.85 14.41 21.09
C ASP A 520 39.93 15.84 21.65
N ASN A 521 39.12 16.74 21.09
CA ASN A 521 38.98 18.12 21.53
C ASN A 521 37.49 18.47 21.72
N GLY A 522 36.75 17.59 22.39
CA GLY A 522 35.32 17.79 22.68
C GLY A 522 34.34 17.12 21.72
N SER A 523 34.74 15.99 21.09
CA SER A 523 33.83 15.21 20.24
C SER A 523 32.72 14.54 21.06
N THR A 524 31.51 14.47 20.50
CA THR A 524 30.37 13.80 21.12
C THR A 524 30.17 12.40 20.58
N LYS A 525 29.99 11.44 21.49
CA LYS A 525 29.68 10.04 21.20
C LYS A 525 28.46 9.63 22.03
N LEU A 526 27.49 8.96 21.43
CA LEU A 526 26.32 8.45 22.13
C LEU A 526 26.65 7.11 22.78
N LEU A 527 26.15 6.89 24.00
CA LEU A 527 26.28 5.59 24.68
C LEU A 527 25.45 4.55 23.93
N LYS A 528 26.05 3.43 23.54
CA LYS A 528 25.34 2.30 22.92
C LYS A 528 24.28 1.77 23.90
N THR A 529 23.00 2.03 23.63
CA THR A 529 21.89 1.25 24.20
C THR A 529 21.31 0.37 23.11
N ASP A 530 21.54 -0.93 23.27
CA ASP A 530 20.92 -2.10 22.65
C ASP A 530 20.91 -2.19 21.12
N GLU A 531 21.90 -2.92 20.59
CA GLU A 531 21.85 -3.49 19.25
C GLU A 531 20.88 -4.68 19.21
N TYR A 532 19.79 -4.52 18.47
CA TYR A 532 18.98 -5.65 18.00
C TYR A 532 19.80 -6.52 17.04
N ILE A 533 20.07 -7.76 17.43
CA ILE A 533 20.72 -8.78 16.61
C ILE A 533 19.63 -9.65 15.98
N HIS A 534 19.42 -9.53 14.67
CA HIS A 534 18.58 -10.44 13.92
C HIS A 534 19.31 -11.80 13.77
N PRO A 535 18.81 -12.90 14.37
CA PRO A 535 19.51 -14.18 14.30
C PRO A 535 19.23 -14.83 12.95
N ARG A 536 20.21 -14.82 12.04
CA ARG A 536 20.26 -15.85 11.00
C ARG A 536 20.62 -17.19 11.66
N ARG A 537 19.57 -17.89 12.10
CA ARG A 537 19.42 -19.35 12.29
C ARG A 537 20.69 -20.09 12.73
N GLU A 538 20.98 -20.02 14.03
CA GLU A 538 21.49 -21.21 14.72
C GLU A 538 20.45 -22.34 14.61
N ASN A 539 20.89 -23.59 14.75
CA ASN A 539 20.06 -24.78 14.61
C ASN A 539 18.75 -24.66 15.42
N VAL A 540 17.60 -24.89 14.77
CA VAL A 540 16.25 -24.79 15.39
C VAL A 540 16.15 -25.61 16.68
N LEU A 541 16.89 -26.72 16.78
CA LEU A 541 16.92 -27.57 17.97
C LEU A 541 17.55 -26.88 19.20
N ASP A 542 18.51 -25.97 19.00
CA ASP A 542 19.17 -25.26 20.10
C ASP A 542 18.27 -24.12 20.63
N GLN A 543 17.43 -23.54 19.77
CA GLN A 543 16.47 -22.51 20.14
C GLN A 543 15.26 -23.05 20.91
N ILE A 544 14.78 -24.25 20.57
CA ILE A 544 13.68 -24.92 21.30
C ILE A 544 14.11 -25.56 22.62
N SER A 545 15.40 -25.50 22.97
CA SER A 545 15.91 -25.98 24.25
C SER A 545 15.48 -25.04 25.39
N GLY A 546 14.69 -25.58 26.32
CA GLY A 546 14.12 -24.84 27.46
C GLY A 546 12.59 -24.76 27.42
N SER A 547 11.95 -24.75 28.60
CA SER A 547 10.49 -24.90 28.77
C SER A 547 9.64 -23.74 28.26
N HIS A 548 10.21 -22.73 27.59
CA HIS A 548 9.54 -21.49 27.19
C HIS A 548 10.18 -20.84 25.96
N TRP A 549 10.76 -21.62 25.05
CA TRP A 549 11.45 -21.07 23.87
C TRP A 549 10.55 -20.16 23.02
N TRP A 550 9.24 -20.44 22.96
CA TRP A 550 8.28 -19.63 22.23
C TRP A 550 8.15 -18.20 22.78
N LYS A 551 8.43 -17.98 24.08
CA LYS A 551 8.49 -16.64 24.68
C LYS A 551 9.71 -15.82 24.27
N LYS A 552 10.67 -16.43 23.56
CA LYS A 552 11.88 -15.77 23.03
C LYS A 552 11.68 -15.25 21.59
N ILE A 553 10.47 -15.36 21.04
CA ILE A 553 10.10 -14.85 19.72
C ILE A 553 9.36 -13.52 19.93
N ASP A 554 9.68 -12.51 19.13
CA ASP A 554 9.13 -11.15 19.27
C ASP A 554 7.59 -11.10 19.28
N GLN A 555 6.93 -12.03 18.58
CA GLN A 555 5.48 -12.24 18.66
C GLN A 555 5.15 -13.74 18.69
N PRO A 556 4.92 -14.33 19.87
CA PRO A 556 4.52 -15.73 19.97
C PRO A 556 3.08 -15.93 19.45
N LEU A 557 2.79 -17.14 18.98
CA LEU A 557 1.40 -17.54 18.65
C LEU A 557 0.51 -17.59 19.90
N GLU A 558 1.09 -17.81 21.08
CA GLU A 558 0.39 -17.82 22.36
C GLU A 558 0.42 -16.41 22.96
N MET A 559 -0.72 -15.71 22.88
CA MET A 559 -0.90 -14.40 23.50
C MET A 559 -1.31 -14.52 24.97
N ASN A 560 -0.88 -13.56 25.78
CA ASN A 560 -1.38 -13.40 27.15
C ASN A 560 -2.75 -12.69 27.17
N GLU A 561 -3.39 -12.64 28.34
CA GLU A 561 -4.73 -12.07 28.51
C GLU A 561 -4.82 -10.59 28.12
N GLU A 562 -3.82 -9.79 28.48
CA GLU A 562 -3.79 -8.35 28.18
C GLU A 562 -3.60 -8.08 26.68
N GLU A 563 -2.78 -8.88 26.01
CA GLU A 563 -2.59 -8.84 24.56
C GLU A 563 -3.90 -9.19 23.83
N MET A 564 -4.58 -10.27 24.22
CA MET A 564 -5.87 -10.65 23.65
C MET A 564 -6.94 -9.57 23.89
N LYS A 565 -6.99 -8.98 25.09
CA LYS A 565 -7.89 -7.88 25.41
C LYS A 565 -7.65 -6.68 24.50
N THR A 566 -6.38 -6.29 24.34
CA THR A 566 -5.98 -5.17 23.47
C THR A 566 -6.37 -5.42 22.01
N LEU A 567 -6.20 -6.65 21.53
CA LEU A 567 -6.61 -7.08 20.19
C LEU A 567 -8.11 -6.87 20.00
N PHE A 568 -8.95 -7.42 20.89
CA PHE A 568 -10.40 -7.31 20.78
C PHE A 568 -10.91 -5.88 20.95
N ASP A 569 -10.38 -5.11 21.90
CA ASP A 569 -10.75 -3.71 22.11
C ASP A 569 -10.45 -2.87 20.86
N SER A 570 -9.28 -3.07 20.24
CA SER A 570 -8.88 -2.38 19.01
C SER A 570 -9.80 -2.73 17.84
N THR A 571 -10.13 -4.02 17.66
CA THR A 571 -11.10 -4.44 16.62
C THR A 571 -12.46 -3.80 16.84
N GLN A 572 -12.95 -3.77 18.09
CA GLN A 572 -14.25 -3.20 18.42
C GLN A 572 -14.34 -1.72 18.05
N VAL A 573 -13.30 -0.94 18.34
CA VAL A 573 -13.26 0.50 18.01
C VAL A 573 -13.43 0.71 16.51
N GLU A 574 -12.66 0.00 15.68
CA GLU A 574 -12.70 0.16 14.22
C GLU A 574 -14.02 -0.35 13.61
N VAL A 575 -14.59 -1.44 14.12
CA VAL A 575 -15.93 -1.93 13.70
C VAL A 575 -17.00 -0.87 13.99
N LEU A 576 -16.99 -0.27 15.19
CA LEU A 576 -17.98 0.75 15.56
C LEU A 576 -17.81 2.03 14.74
N ASP A 577 -16.58 2.44 14.44
CA ASP A 577 -16.31 3.61 13.59
C ASP A 577 -16.79 3.37 12.15
N TYR A 578 -16.48 2.20 11.59
CA TYR A 578 -16.98 1.78 10.28
C TYR A 578 -18.51 1.84 10.21
N MET A 579 -19.19 1.28 11.22
CA MET A 579 -20.66 1.27 11.28
C MET A 579 -21.28 2.67 11.37
N LYS A 580 -20.63 3.64 12.02
CA LYS A 580 -21.11 5.04 12.06
C LYS A 580 -21.09 5.70 10.68
N LYS A 581 -20.10 5.36 9.85
CA LYS A 581 -19.92 5.92 8.51
C LYS A 581 -20.67 5.11 7.44
N PHE A 582 -21.12 3.90 7.76
CA PHE A 582 -21.60 2.91 6.79
C PHE A 582 -22.70 3.43 5.86
N GLU A 583 -23.70 4.15 6.35
CA GLU A 583 -24.78 4.70 5.50
C GLU A 583 -24.38 5.87 4.61
N SER A 584 -23.26 6.53 4.92
CA SER A 584 -22.70 7.59 4.09
C SER A 584 -21.82 7.06 2.95
N MET A 585 -21.48 5.77 2.99
CA MET A 585 -20.71 5.12 1.94
C MET A 585 -21.57 4.80 0.71
N SER A 586 -20.91 4.57 -0.42
CA SER A 586 -21.61 4.12 -1.63
C SER A 586 -22.00 2.63 -1.51
N PRO A 587 -23.29 2.24 -1.73
CA PRO A 587 -23.69 0.84 -1.73
C PRO A 587 -22.96 -0.02 -2.78
N MET A 588 -22.50 0.59 -3.88
CA MET A 588 -21.76 -0.08 -4.93
C MET A 588 -20.24 -0.17 -4.68
N GLY A 589 -19.74 0.52 -3.66
CA GLY A 589 -18.30 0.68 -3.42
C GLY A 589 -17.65 1.70 -4.36
N SER A 590 -16.48 2.22 -3.97
CA SER A 590 -15.76 3.23 -4.74
C SER A 590 -14.98 2.67 -5.94
N ALA A 591 -14.69 1.36 -5.96
CA ALA A 591 -13.97 0.71 -7.07
C ALA A 591 -14.88 0.30 -8.23
N HIS A 592 -16.19 0.24 -8.02
CA HIS A 592 -17.14 -0.16 -9.06
C HIS A 592 -17.37 0.98 -10.07
N ASP A 593 -17.41 0.63 -11.36
CA ASP A 593 -17.74 1.52 -12.46
C ASP A 593 -19.18 1.28 -12.92
N PRO A 594 -20.09 2.25 -12.72
CA PRO A 594 -21.49 2.09 -13.10
C PRO A 594 -21.68 2.03 -14.63
N ASN A 595 -20.69 2.45 -15.44
CA ASN A 595 -20.78 2.40 -16.90
C ASN A 595 -20.53 1.00 -17.45
N THR A 596 -19.50 0.32 -16.93
CA THR A 596 -19.09 -1.01 -17.41
C THR A 596 -19.68 -2.14 -16.59
N ASN A 597 -20.31 -1.83 -15.44
CA ASN A 597 -20.73 -2.81 -14.43
C ASN A 597 -19.54 -3.68 -13.98
N GLY A 598 -18.34 -3.09 -13.94
CA GLY A 598 -17.05 -3.73 -13.63
C GLY A 598 -16.22 -2.90 -12.65
N LEU A 599 -14.90 -3.09 -12.66
CA LEU A 599 -13.96 -2.22 -11.95
C LEU A 599 -13.68 -0.96 -12.76
N LYS A 600 -13.48 0.18 -12.09
CA LYS A 600 -12.98 1.40 -12.72
C LYS A 600 -11.64 1.13 -13.42
N LYS A 601 -11.45 1.65 -14.63
CA LYS A 601 -10.23 1.44 -15.42
C LYS A 601 -8.98 2.00 -14.76
N ASP A 602 -9.15 3.05 -13.96
CA ASP A 602 -8.12 3.73 -13.17
C ASP A 602 -8.09 3.26 -11.70
N PHE A 603 -8.75 2.15 -11.37
CA PHE A 603 -8.70 1.59 -10.03
C PHE A 603 -7.29 1.12 -9.69
N ILE A 604 -6.74 1.64 -8.59
CA ILE A 604 -5.46 1.23 -8.02
C ILE A 604 -5.72 0.81 -6.57
N LEU A 605 -5.15 -0.33 -6.18
CA LEU A 605 -5.25 -0.81 -4.80
C LEU A 605 -4.41 0.12 -3.89
N PRO A 606 -4.97 0.68 -2.79
CA PRO A 606 -4.26 1.62 -1.91
C PRO A 606 -3.29 0.91 -0.94
N TYR A 607 -2.87 -0.31 -1.26
CA TYR A 607 -1.99 -1.14 -0.45
C TYR A 607 -0.86 -1.71 -1.28
N GLN A 608 0.32 -1.75 -0.65
CA GLN A 608 1.51 -2.31 -1.24
C GLN A 608 1.43 -3.84 -1.23
N MET A 609 1.27 -4.42 -2.41
CA MET A 609 1.42 -5.86 -2.58
C MET A 609 2.91 -6.23 -2.41
N THR A 610 3.22 -7.05 -1.41
CA THR A 610 4.55 -7.64 -1.25
C THR A 610 4.66 -8.92 -2.09
N LYS A 611 5.87 -9.24 -2.57
CA LYS A 611 6.12 -10.47 -3.35
C LYS A 611 6.29 -11.70 -2.46
N ASN A 612 6.78 -11.51 -1.23
CA ASN A 612 7.12 -12.55 -0.27
C ASN A 612 6.27 -12.42 1.01
N PHE A 613 6.24 -13.49 1.81
CA PHE A 613 5.70 -13.42 3.18
C PHE A 613 6.47 -12.36 3.99
N PRO A 614 5.79 -11.55 4.83
CA PRO A 614 6.48 -10.57 5.67
C PRO A 614 7.42 -11.29 6.66
N GLU A 615 8.68 -10.88 6.70
CA GLU A 615 9.68 -11.46 7.63
C GLU A 615 9.56 -10.91 9.05
N ARG A 616 8.95 -9.73 9.21
CA ARG A 616 8.68 -9.08 10.51
C ARG A 616 7.19 -8.77 10.67
N PRO A 617 6.67 -8.71 11.91
CA PRO A 617 5.28 -8.37 12.16
C PRO A 617 4.98 -6.91 11.82
N GLU A 618 3.77 -6.66 11.34
CA GLU A 618 3.24 -5.32 11.11
C GLU A 618 2.35 -4.87 12.28
N ASN A 619 2.14 -3.56 12.41
CA ASN A 619 1.30 -3.01 13.45
C ASN A 619 -0.19 -3.36 13.23
N TYR A 620 -0.77 -4.12 14.16
CA TYR A 620 -2.16 -4.60 14.07
C TYR A 620 -3.20 -3.47 13.91
N HIS A 621 -3.05 -2.35 14.64
CA HIS A 621 -3.98 -1.22 14.56
C HIS A 621 -3.94 -0.53 13.18
N ALA A 622 -2.73 -0.40 12.61
CA ALA A 622 -2.57 0.10 11.24
C ALA A 622 -3.24 -0.82 10.22
N LEU A 623 -3.12 -2.14 10.39
CA LEU A 623 -3.80 -3.13 9.54
C LEU A 623 -5.32 -3.06 9.66
N LEU A 624 -5.88 -2.88 10.85
CA LEU A 624 -7.31 -2.69 11.02
C LEU A 624 -7.80 -1.44 10.28
N LYS A 625 -7.11 -0.31 10.43
CA LYS A 625 -7.45 0.93 9.72
C LYS A 625 -7.38 0.76 8.21
N LEU A 626 -6.35 0.09 7.69
CA LEU A 626 -6.25 -0.24 6.27
C LEU A 626 -7.49 -1.02 5.81
N ILE A 627 -7.89 -2.06 6.55
CA ILE A 627 -9.04 -2.89 6.20
C ILE A 627 -10.34 -2.07 6.22
N PHE A 628 -10.64 -1.37 7.31
CA PHE A 628 -11.93 -0.70 7.49
C PHE A 628 -12.06 0.62 6.73
N ASN A 629 -10.99 1.42 6.67
CA ASN A 629 -11.05 2.77 6.10
C ASN A 629 -10.66 2.82 4.63
N GLU A 630 -9.87 1.84 4.15
CA GLU A 630 -9.34 1.90 2.78
C GLU A 630 -9.77 0.72 1.92
N MET A 631 -9.88 -0.50 2.47
CA MET A 631 -10.26 -1.68 1.69
C MET A 631 -11.77 -1.90 1.62
N ALA A 632 -12.45 -1.83 2.76
CA ALA A 632 -13.90 -2.05 2.83
C ALA A 632 -14.70 -1.09 1.92
N PRO A 633 -14.38 0.22 1.83
CA PRO A 633 -15.11 1.15 0.96
C PRO A 633 -14.95 0.88 -0.54
N LEU A 634 -13.93 0.10 -0.96
CA LEU A 634 -13.72 -0.29 -2.36
C LEU A 634 -14.77 -1.32 -2.81
N SER A 635 -15.32 -2.08 -1.86
CA SER A 635 -16.19 -3.22 -2.12
C SER A 635 -17.66 -2.81 -2.26
N GLN A 636 -18.43 -3.59 -3.00
CA GLN A 636 -19.89 -3.57 -2.92
C GLN A 636 -20.35 -3.91 -1.50
N LEU A 637 -21.39 -3.25 -1.00
CA LEU A 637 -21.80 -3.33 0.41
C LEU A 637 -23.22 -3.92 0.56
N PRO A 638 -23.41 -5.26 0.49
CA PRO A 638 -24.72 -5.92 0.68
C PRO A 638 -25.49 -5.55 1.96
N GLY A 639 -24.78 -5.14 3.00
CA GLY A 639 -25.37 -4.67 4.25
C GLY A 639 -25.98 -3.27 4.19
N HIS A 640 -25.68 -2.48 3.16
CA HIS A 640 -26.03 -1.06 3.03
C HIS A 640 -27.54 -0.88 2.80
N PRO A 641 -28.21 0.12 3.42
CA PRO A 641 -29.63 0.36 3.22
C PRO A 641 -30.02 0.65 1.77
N GLY A 642 -29.09 1.15 0.95
CA GLY A 642 -29.26 1.36 -0.49
C GLY A 642 -28.90 0.16 -1.38
N PHE A 643 -28.54 -1.00 -0.82
CA PHE A 643 -28.18 -2.16 -1.65
C PHE A 643 -29.43 -2.93 -2.08
N ALA A 644 -29.77 -2.85 -3.37
CA ALA A 644 -30.92 -3.56 -3.96
C ALA A 644 -30.53 -4.38 -5.22
N ALA A 645 -29.25 -4.72 -5.32
CA ALA A 645 -28.68 -5.52 -6.40
C ALA A 645 -28.69 -7.03 -6.06
N TYR A 646 -28.67 -7.88 -7.09
CA TYR A 646 -28.55 -9.34 -6.96
C TYR A 646 -29.62 -9.99 -6.07
N VAL A 647 -29.28 -11.05 -5.34
CA VAL A 647 -30.10 -11.61 -4.26
C VAL A 647 -29.18 -11.75 -3.06
N ALA A 648 -29.14 -10.70 -2.24
CA ALA A 648 -28.19 -10.57 -1.15
C ALA A 648 -28.91 -10.26 0.15
N GLY A 649 -28.55 -10.97 1.22
CA GLY A 649 -28.91 -10.59 2.59
C GLY A 649 -27.91 -9.58 3.15
N SER A 650 -28.25 -8.96 4.27
CA SER A 650 -27.45 -7.87 4.84
C SER A 650 -26.50 -8.26 5.98
N GLY A 651 -26.60 -9.49 6.50
CA GLY A 651 -25.84 -9.93 7.68
C GLY A 651 -26.25 -9.20 8.98
N ASN A 652 -26.52 -9.95 10.05
CA ASN A 652 -26.87 -9.35 11.34
C ASN A 652 -25.68 -9.39 12.32
N ALA A 653 -25.61 -8.40 13.21
CA ALA A 653 -24.49 -8.24 14.13
C ALA A 653 -24.38 -9.37 15.17
N ILE A 654 -25.49 -10.01 15.54
CA ILE A 654 -25.47 -11.14 16.48
C ILE A 654 -24.73 -12.32 15.85
N SER A 655 -24.92 -12.60 14.56
CA SER A 655 -24.14 -13.61 13.85
C SER A 655 -22.63 -13.31 13.81
N ASN A 656 -22.21 -12.04 13.88
CA ASN A 656 -20.78 -11.70 13.98
C ASN A 656 -20.22 -12.18 15.31
N THR A 657 -20.96 -12.01 16.41
CA THR A 657 -20.56 -12.51 17.74
C THR A 657 -20.57 -14.04 17.77
N ALA A 658 -21.54 -14.69 17.12
CA ALA A 658 -21.55 -16.14 16.96
C ALA A 658 -20.30 -16.63 16.22
N GLN A 659 -19.86 -15.92 15.18
CA GLN A 659 -18.65 -16.27 14.45
C GLN A 659 -17.39 -16.10 15.30
N LEU A 660 -17.29 -15.02 16.07
CA LEU A 660 -16.20 -14.81 17.01
C LEU A 660 -16.12 -15.97 18.01
N ILE A 661 -17.24 -16.33 18.64
CA ILE A 661 -17.31 -17.46 19.59
C ILE A 661 -16.91 -18.77 18.90
N ALA A 662 -17.42 -19.04 17.71
CA ALA A 662 -17.09 -20.26 16.96
C ALA A 662 -15.59 -20.36 16.65
N GLN A 663 -14.96 -19.25 16.23
CA GLN A 663 -13.52 -19.21 15.91
C GLN A 663 -12.64 -19.27 17.17
N THR A 664 -13.08 -18.68 18.28
CA THR A 664 -12.37 -18.78 19.57
C THR A 664 -12.42 -20.19 20.14
N LEU A 665 -13.56 -20.88 20.07
CA LEU A 665 -13.70 -22.24 20.58
C LEU A 665 -13.09 -23.29 19.63
N ASN A 666 -13.10 -23.02 18.32
CA ASN A 666 -12.60 -23.87 17.24
C ASN A 666 -12.98 -25.38 17.36
N PRO A 667 -14.28 -25.71 17.53
CA PRO A 667 -14.73 -27.08 17.73
C PRO A 667 -14.73 -27.90 16.42
N PHE A 668 -14.54 -29.22 16.53
CA PHE A 668 -14.78 -30.12 15.41
C PHE A 668 -16.25 -30.59 15.38
N THR A 669 -17.10 -29.89 14.64
CA THR A 669 -18.55 -30.18 14.57
C THR A 669 -18.95 -31.18 13.49
N GLY A 670 -17.97 -31.81 12.82
CA GLY A 670 -18.22 -32.92 11.89
C GLY A 670 -18.67 -34.20 12.62
N HIS A 671 -18.34 -34.33 13.91
CA HIS A 671 -18.58 -35.53 14.69
C HIS A 671 -19.21 -35.18 16.04
N TYR A 672 -20.30 -35.87 16.40
CA TYR A 672 -21.09 -35.59 17.59
C TYR A 672 -20.29 -35.77 18.88
N MET A 673 -19.60 -36.89 19.06
CA MET A 673 -18.77 -37.16 20.25
C MET A 673 -17.72 -36.07 20.54
N MET A 674 -17.17 -35.43 19.50
CA MET A 674 -16.12 -34.43 19.65
C MET A 674 -16.66 -33.05 20.06
N ALA A 675 -17.95 -32.77 19.81
CA ALA A 675 -18.56 -31.47 20.12
C ALA A 675 -20.09 -31.59 20.39
N PRO A 676 -20.54 -32.41 21.34
CA PRO A 676 -21.95 -32.84 21.44
C PRO A 676 -22.92 -31.67 21.66
N GLY A 677 -22.59 -30.76 22.59
CA GLY A 677 -23.41 -29.59 22.86
C GLY A 677 -23.49 -28.62 21.68
N LEU A 678 -22.43 -28.54 20.87
CA LEU A 678 -22.35 -27.60 19.74
C LEU A 678 -23.06 -28.15 18.50
N VAL A 679 -22.89 -29.45 18.23
CA VAL A 679 -23.63 -30.18 17.19
C VAL A 679 -25.14 -30.15 17.46
N ALA A 680 -25.56 -30.29 18.73
CA ALA A 680 -26.97 -30.20 19.12
C ALA A 680 -27.62 -28.85 18.75
N LEU A 681 -26.88 -27.73 18.77
CA LEU A 681 -27.42 -26.44 18.33
C LEU A 681 -27.71 -26.41 16.82
N GLU A 682 -26.86 -27.03 15.99
CA GLU A 682 -27.14 -27.17 14.56
C GLU A 682 -28.33 -28.09 14.31
N GLN A 683 -28.43 -29.21 15.03
CA GLN A 683 -29.58 -30.11 14.95
C GLN A 683 -30.90 -29.38 15.28
N GLU A 684 -30.91 -28.49 16.26
CA GLU A 684 -32.11 -27.69 16.58
C GLU A 684 -32.50 -26.76 15.42
N VAL A 685 -31.53 -26.11 14.78
CA VAL A 685 -31.75 -25.28 13.60
C VAL A 685 -32.33 -26.10 12.44
N ILE A 686 -31.76 -27.28 12.18
CA ILE A 686 -32.25 -28.17 11.13
C ILE A 686 -33.69 -28.63 11.42
N LYS A 687 -34.01 -28.97 12.67
CA LYS A 687 -35.39 -29.30 13.07
C LYS A 687 -36.36 -28.15 12.83
N TRP A 688 -35.99 -26.90 13.14
CA TRP A 688 -36.83 -25.75 12.80
C TRP A 688 -37.11 -25.65 11.31
N PHE A 689 -36.10 -25.88 10.46
CA PHE A 689 -36.29 -25.82 9.02
C PHE A 689 -37.08 -27.02 8.47
N ILE A 690 -36.87 -28.24 8.97
CA ILE A 690 -37.68 -29.42 8.65
C ILE A 690 -39.16 -29.16 8.96
N SER A 691 -39.44 -28.68 10.17
CA SER A 691 -40.78 -28.36 10.63
C SER A 691 -41.43 -27.25 9.78
N LEU A 692 -40.67 -26.20 9.46
CA LEU A 692 -41.11 -25.10 8.60
C LEU A 692 -41.48 -25.56 7.18
N MET A 693 -40.75 -26.53 6.63
CA MET A 693 -40.99 -27.06 5.29
C MET A 693 -42.06 -28.15 5.24
N GLY A 694 -42.65 -28.53 6.37
CA GLY A 694 -43.71 -29.54 6.45
C GLY A 694 -43.23 -30.98 6.23
N TYR A 695 -41.94 -31.24 6.45
CA TYR A 695 -41.39 -32.60 6.44
C TYR A 695 -41.62 -33.30 7.78
N ASP A 696 -41.72 -34.64 7.77
CA ASP A 696 -41.83 -35.44 8.99
C ASP A 696 -40.48 -35.45 9.72
N GLU A 697 -40.44 -34.89 10.93
CA GLU A 697 -39.25 -34.81 11.78
C GLU A 697 -38.65 -36.19 12.13
N LYS A 698 -39.41 -37.28 11.99
CA LYS A 698 -38.92 -38.64 12.25
C LYS A 698 -38.13 -39.23 11.10
N SER A 699 -38.45 -38.86 9.86
CA SER A 699 -37.81 -39.41 8.67
C SER A 699 -36.85 -38.42 8.02
N ALA A 700 -37.13 -37.13 8.11
CA ALA A 700 -36.34 -36.10 7.42
C ALA A 700 -35.01 -35.82 8.12
N LEU A 701 -34.02 -35.43 7.31
CA LEU A 701 -32.69 -35.09 7.76
C LEU A 701 -32.16 -33.90 6.97
N GLY A 702 -31.13 -33.24 7.47
CA GLY A 702 -30.50 -32.11 6.78
C GLY A 702 -29.23 -31.65 7.45
N TYR A 703 -28.54 -30.71 6.82
CA TYR A 703 -27.34 -30.07 7.36
C TYR A 703 -27.11 -28.70 6.73
N LEU A 704 -26.32 -27.86 7.42
CA LEU A 704 -25.93 -26.55 6.91
C LEU A 704 -24.76 -26.64 5.94
N THR A 705 -24.86 -25.92 4.83
CA THR A 705 -23.86 -25.88 3.75
C THR A 705 -23.22 -24.49 3.65
N THR A 706 -22.23 -24.33 2.77
CA THR A 706 -21.71 -23.00 2.42
C THR A 706 -22.66 -22.16 1.57
N GLY A 707 -23.76 -22.75 1.06
CA GLY A 707 -24.77 -22.08 0.25
C GLY A 707 -25.53 -23.02 -0.69
N GLY A 708 -26.54 -22.48 -1.38
CA GLY A 708 -27.46 -23.23 -2.24
C GLY A 708 -26.79 -24.06 -3.34
N SER A 709 -25.63 -23.64 -3.85
CA SER A 709 -24.88 -24.44 -4.85
C SER A 709 -24.43 -25.80 -4.28
N GLN A 710 -23.91 -25.82 -3.05
CA GLN A 710 -23.51 -27.07 -2.39
C GLN A 710 -24.74 -27.91 -2.04
N ALA A 711 -25.80 -27.29 -1.53
CA ALA A 711 -27.06 -27.99 -1.25
C ALA A 711 -27.64 -28.67 -2.50
N THR A 712 -27.69 -27.94 -3.63
CA THR A 712 -28.17 -28.46 -4.93
C THR A 712 -27.30 -29.60 -5.44
N MET A 713 -25.97 -29.46 -5.37
CA MET A 713 -25.05 -30.50 -5.81
C MET A 713 -25.23 -31.78 -4.99
N ASN A 714 -25.35 -31.65 -3.67
CA ASN A 714 -25.54 -32.80 -2.79
C ASN A 714 -26.92 -33.43 -2.96
N ALA A 715 -27.97 -32.65 -3.22
CA ALA A 715 -29.27 -33.17 -3.62
C ALA A 715 -29.18 -34.02 -4.90
N LEU A 716 -28.42 -33.57 -5.91
CA LEU A 716 -28.21 -34.33 -7.14
C LEU A 716 -27.36 -35.59 -6.90
N ILE A 717 -26.39 -35.56 -5.98
CA ILE A 717 -25.67 -36.78 -5.57
C ILE A 717 -26.64 -37.79 -4.95
N MET A 718 -27.53 -37.36 -4.06
CA MET A 718 -28.54 -38.24 -3.47
C MET A 718 -29.49 -38.80 -4.52
N ALA A 719 -29.95 -37.97 -5.45
CA ALA A 719 -30.76 -38.43 -6.57
C ALA A 719 -30.03 -39.50 -7.41
N ARG A 720 -28.73 -39.30 -7.69
CA ARG A 720 -27.91 -40.26 -8.42
C ARG A 720 -27.80 -41.59 -7.67
N LEU A 721 -27.41 -41.56 -6.41
CA LEU A 721 -27.21 -42.78 -5.61
C LEU A 721 -28.50 -43.59 -5.48
N ASN A 722 -29.63 -42.94 -5.25
CA ASN A 722 -30.89 -43.62 -4.99
C ASN A 722 -31.69 -43.98 -6.25
N LYS A 723 -31.45 -43.33 -7.40
CA LYS A 723 -32.21 -43.59 -8.64
C LYS A 723 -31.42 -44.30 -9.74
N LEU A 724 -30.08 -44.30 -9.68
CA LEU A 724 -29.21 -44.72 -10.80
C LEU A 724 -28.20 -45.83 -10.46
N GLU A 725 -28.38 -46.57 -9.37
CA GLU A 725 -27.50 -47.71 -9.06
C GLU A 725 -27.44 -48.70 -10.26
N GLY A 726 -26.22 -48.98 -10.75
CA GLY A 726 -25.99 -49.87 -11.89
C GLY A 726 -26.31 -49.30 -13.29
N TYR A 727 -26.65 -48.01 -13.43
CA TYR A 727 -26.97 -47.39 -14.72
C TYR A 727 -25.76 -46.77 -15.43
N ASP A 728 -25.79 -46.78 -16.76
CA ASP A 728 -24.87 -46.01 -17.62
C ASP A 728 -25.23 -44.51 -17.56
N TYR A 729 -24.42 -43.73 -16.84
CA TYR A 729 -24.59 -42.29 -16.66
C TYR A 729 -24.55 -41.48 -17.98
N SER A 730 -24.08 -42.06 -19.08
CA SER A 730 -24.14 -41.40 -20.39
C SER A 730 -25.55 -41.38 -20.99
N LYS A 731 -26.49 -42.16 -20.44
CA LYS A 731 -27.87 -42.32 -20.91
C LYS A 731 -28.93 -41.77 -19.95
N VAL A 732 -28.54 -41.06 -18.89
CA VAL A 732 -29.50 -40.49 -17.93
C VAL A 732 -29.78 -39.03 -18.24
N THR A 733 -30.98 -38.55 -17.90
CA THR A 733 -31.43 -37.17 -18.16
C THR A 733 -32.00 -36.50 -16.92
N GLY A 734 -31.80 -35.18 -16.84
CA GLY A 734 -32.32 -34.32 -15.80
C GLY A 734 -33.04 -33.13 -16.39
N TYR A 735 -33.95 -32.50 -15.65
CA TYR A 735 -34.88 -31.49 -16.17
C TYR A 735 -34.88 -30.28 -15.26
N VAL A 736 -34.77 -29.10 -15.87
CA VAL A 736 -34.74 -27.83 -15.16
C VAL A 736 -35.32 -26.73 -16.04
N SER A 737 -35.94 -25.71 -15.42
CA SER A 737 -36.43 -24.52 -16.13
C SER A 737 -35.30 -23.78 -16.86
N SER A 738 -35.61 -23.13 -17.98
CA SER A 738 -34.73 -22.17 -18.65
C SER A 738 -34.38 -20.95 -17.77
N GLU A 739 -35.15 -20.72 -16.70
CA GLU A 739 -34.92 -19.64 -15.72
C GLU A 739 -34.19 -20.07 -14.46
N ALA A 740 -33.84 -21.35 -14.33
CA ALA A 740 -33.18 -21.85 -13.15
C ALA A 740 -31.76 -21.31 -12.99
N HIS A 741 -31.26 -21.37 -11.76
CA HIS A 741 -29.91 -20.92 -11.48
C HIS A 741 -28.87 -21.83 -12.13
N HIS A 742 -27.82 -21.23 -12.68
CA HIS A 742 -26.74 -21.95 -13.37
C HIS A 742 -25.98 -22.94 -12.47
N CYS A 743 -26.16 -22.90 -11.14
CA CYS A 743 -25.57 -23.88 -10.23
C CYS A 743 -26.05 -25.31 -10.47
N VAL A 744 -27.29 -25.51 -10.96
CA VAL A 744 -27.80 -26.84 -11.31
C VAL A 744 -26.98 -27.43 -12.46
N ALA A 745 -26.79 -26.67 -13.53
CA ALA A 745 -25.97 -27.09 -14.67
C ALA A 745 -24.50 -27.29 -14.30
N LYS A 746 -23.97 -26.46 -13.40
CA LYS A 746 -22.62 -26.63 -12.86
C LYS A 746 -22.49 -27.95 -12.08
N ALA A 747 -23.42 -28.23 -11.16
CA ALA A 747 -23.44 -29.46 -10.38
C ALA A 747 -23.56 -30.70 -11.28
N TRP A 748 -24.44 -30.65 -12.30
CA TRP A 748 -24.62 -31.71 -13.27
C TRP A 748 -23.32 -32.09 -13.98
N VAL A 749 -22.60 -31.11 -14.51
CA VAL A 749 -21.32 -31.34 -15.19
C VAL A 749 -20.24 -31.80 -14.22
N MET A 750 -20.17 -31.22 -13.02
CA MET A 750 -19.18 -31.62 -11.99
C MET A 750 -19.33 -33.08 -11.55
N LEU A 751 -20.55 -33.64 -11.59
CA LEU A 751 -20.81 -35.04 -11.27
C LEU A 751 -20.57 -36.00 -12.44
N GLY A 752 -20.06 -35.50 -13.58
CA GLY A 752 -19.65 -36.30 -14.74
C GLY A 752 -20.77 -36.61 -15.73
N PHE A 753 -21.95 -35.98 -15.61
CA PHE A 753 -23.02 -36.17 -16.58
C PHE A 753 -22.79 -35.34 -17.86
N LYS A 754 -23.27 -35.85 -19.00
CA LYS A 754 -23.22 -35.14 -20.27
C LYS A 754 -24.05 -33.85 -20.21
N LYS A 755 -23.47 -32.73 -20.64
CA LYS A 755 -24.13 -31.41 -20.59
C LYS A 755 -25.46 -31.41 -21.33
N GLU A 756 -25.50 -32.03 -22.50
CA GLU A 756 -26.68 -32.13 -23.35
C GLU A 756 -27.83 -32.90 -22.68
N ASN A 757 -27.55 -33.79 -21.72
CA ASN A 757 -28.55 -34.58 -21.02
C ASN A 757 -29.26 -33.81 -19.88
N LEU A 758 -28.78 -32.62 -19.53
CA LEU A 758 -29.56 -31.70 -18.70
C LEU A 758 -30.48 -30.87 -19.62
N ARG A 759 -31.78 -31.17 -19.58
CA ARG A 759 -32.78 -30.55 -20.43
C ARG A 759 -33.21 -29.21 -19.81
N LEU A 760 -32.92 -28.13 -20.53
CA LEU A 760 -33.48 -26.81 -20.27
C LEU A 760 -34.91 -26.76 -20.84
N VAL A 761 -35.89 -26.94 -19.95
CA VAL A 761 -37.31 -26.90 -20.30
C VAL A 761 -37.76 -25.46 -20.43
N LYS A 762 -38.51 -25.15 -21.49
CA LYS A 762 -39.02 -23.81 -21.75
C LYS A 762 -39.90 -23.33 -20.60
N SER A 763 -39.81 -22.04 -20.28
CA SER A 763 -40.69 -21.39 -19.32
C SER A 763 -41.85 -20.64 -20.00
N THR A 764 -42.96 -20.55 -19.27
CA THR A 764 -44.13 -19.71 -19.59
C THR A 764 -44.35 -18.77 -18.41
N HIS A 765 -44.37 -17.45 -18.64
CA HIS A 765 -44.32 -16.43 -17.58
C HIS A 765 -43.19 -16.66 -16.56
N TYR A 766 -42.00 -17.02 -17.07
CA TYR A 766 -40.79 -17.30 -16.28
C TYR A 766 -40.89 -18.46 -15.28
N LYS A 767 -41.91 -19.32 -15.43
CA LYS A 767 -42.10 -20.57 -14.68
C LYS A 767 -41.98 -21.76 -15.62
N ILE A 768 -41.44 -22.88 -15.17
CA ILE A 768 -41.32 -24.09 -16.00
C ILE A 768 -42.68 -24.51 -16.57
N ASP A 769 -42.71 -24.79 -17.88
CA ASP A 769 -43.93 -25.22 -18.56
C ASP A 769 -44.13 -26.75 -18.39
N ILE A 770 -45.21 -27.13 -17.72
CA ILE A 770 -45.52 -28.54 -17.42
C ILE A 770 -45.84 -29.34 -18.70
N ALA A 771 -46.45 -28.72 -19.71
CA ALA A 771 -46.76 -29.40 -20.96
C ALA A 771 -45.47 -29.66 -21.76
N GLU A 772 -44.57 -28.68 -21.82
CA GLU A 772 -43.27 -28.85 -22.45
C GLU A 772 -42.40 -29.88 -21.68
N LEU A 773 -42.41 -29.85 -20.34
CA LEU A 773 -41.72 -30.84 -19.51
C LEU A 773 -42.16 -32.27 -19.87
N ASN A 774 -43.47 -32.53 -19.91
CA ASN A 774 -44.01 -33.85 -20.26
C ASN A 774 -43.62 -34.29 -21.68
N LYS A 775 -43.60 -33.35 -22.64
CA LYS A 775 -43.18 -33.62 -24.02
C LYS A 775 -41.69 -33.99 -24.10
N VAL A 776 -40.81 -33.24 -23.45
CA VAL A 776 -39.36 -33.53 -23.44
C VAL A 776 -39.07 -34.86 -22.73
N LEU A 777 -39.74 -35.13 -21.60
CA LEU A 777 -39.68 -36.43 -20.90
C LEU A 777 -40.09 -37.59 -21.81
N GLY A 778 -41.16 -37.43 -22.58
CA GLY A 778 -41.61 -38.42 -23.54
C GLY A 778 -40.57 -38.70 -24.63
N GLN A 779 -39.97 -37.64 -25.19
CA GLN A 779 -38.92 -37.75 -26.20
C GLN A 779 -37.69 -38.51 -25.68
N ASP A 780 -37.20 -38.17 -24.50
CA ASP A 780 -36.03 -38.81 -23.90
C ASP A 780 -36.27 -40.32 -23.68
N LYS A 781 -37.47 -40.70 -23.20
CA LYS A 781 -37.84 -42.11 -23.06
C LYS A 781 -37.89 -42.84 -24.39
N THR A 782 -38.42 -42.22 -25.45
CA THR A 782 -38.42 -42.84 -26.80
C THR A 782 -37.02 -43.02 -27.38
N GLN A 783 -36.05 -42.23 -26.92
CA GLN A 783 -34.63 -42.35 -27.29
C GLN A 783 -33.86 -43.36 -26.41
N GLY A 784 -34.54 -44.04 -25.48
CA GLY A 784 -33.92 -44.99 -24.56
C GLY A 784 -33.08 -44.32 -23.46
N LEU A 785 -33.29 -43.03 -23.20
CA LEU A 785 -32.68 -42.32 -22.08
C LEU A 785 -33.50 -42.54 -20.81
N LYS A 786 -32.85 -42.40 -19.65
CA LYS A 786 -33.43 -42.59 -18.31
C LYS A 786 -33.60 -41.24 -17.59
N PRO A 787 -34.83 -40.68 -17.56
CA PRO A 787 -35.18 -39.59 -16.67
C PRO A 787 -34.98 -39.98 -15.20
N PHE A 788 -34.37 -39.10 -14.39
CA PHE A 788 -34.26 -39.35 -12.94
C PHE A 788 -34.28 -38.11 -12.04
N PHE A 789 -34.03 -36.91 -12.56
CA PHE A 789 -33.88 -35.70 -11.74
C PHE A 789 -34.70 -34.53 -12.30
N LEU A 790 -35.49 -33.88 -11.45
CA LEU A 790 -36.31 -32.72 -11.79
C LEU A 790 -36.05 -31.61 -10.76
N VAL A 791 -35.82 -30.39 -11.23
CA VAL A 791 -35.66 -29.22 -10.35
C VAL A 791 -36.85 -28.27 -10.51
N GLY A 792 -37.50 -27.98 -9.38
CA GLY A 792 -38.44 -26.87 -9.25
C GLY A 792 -37.78 -25.67 -8.60
N THR A 793 -37.81 -24.52 -9.27
CA THR A 793 -37.17 -23.29 -8.75
C THR A 793 -38.17 -22.51 -7.89
N VAL A 794 -37.82 -22.33 -6.62
CA VAL A 794 -38.57 -21.54 -5.66
C VAL A 794 -37.90 -20.18 -5.51
N GLY A 795 -38.22 -19.27 -6.44
CA GLY A 795 -37.65 -17.93 -6.54
C GLY A 795 -36.50 -17.88 -7.53
N THR A 796 -36.79 -17.63 -8.80
CA THR A 796 -35.77 -17.44 -9.85
C THR A 796 -34.95 -16.19 -9.58
N THR A 797 -33.66 -16.20 -9.91
CA THR A 797 -32.80 -15.03 -9.64
C THR A 797 -33.15 -13.84 -10.53
N LYS A 798 -33.66 -14.04 -11.73
CA LYS A 798 -33.95 -12.93 -12.65
C LYS A 798 -35.20 -12.14 -12.26
N THR A 799 -36.32 -12.83 -11.99
CA THR A 799 -37.63 -12.21 -11.79
C THR A 799 -38.29 -12.56 -10.44
N GLY A 800 -37.67 -13.42 -9.64
CA GLY A 800 -38.26 -13.89 -8.38
C GLY A 800 -39.45 -14.83 -8.56
N SER A 801 -39.61 -15.41 -9.76
CA SER A 801 -40.73 -16.29 -10.09
C SER A 801 -40.64 -17.63 -9.35
N VAL A 802 -41.78 -18.23 -9.06
CA VAL A 802 -41.88 -19.52 -8.37
C VAL A 802 -42.56 -20.53 -9.29
N ASP A 803 -41.89 -21.65 -9.54
CA ASP A 803 -42.44 -22.78 -10.28
C ASP A 803 -43.61 -23.42 -9.49
N ASN A 804 -44.58 -24.02 -10.19
CA ASN A 804 -45.66 -24.74 -9.52
C ASN A 804 -45.15 -26.09 -8.99
N ILE A 805 -44.64 -26.09 -7.76
CA ILE A 805 -44.01 -27.25 -7.15
C ILE A 805 -45.00 -28.41 -6.96
N ASP A 806 -46.25 -28.12 -6.61
CA ASP A 806 -47.32 -29.13 -6.46
C ASP A 806 -47.54 -29.92 -7.77
N ALA A 807 -47.62 -29.20 -8.90
CA ALA A 807 -47.74 -29.83 -10.22
C ALA A 807 -46.47 -30.57 -10.66
N LEU A 808 -45.28 -30.05 -10.32
CA LEU A 808 -44.02 -30.75 -10.58
C LEU A 808 -43.92 -32.04 -9.75
N ALA A 809 -44.43 -32.05 -8.52
CA ALA A 809 -44.47 -33.23 -7.68
C ALA A 809 -45.38 -34.31 -8.26
N ASP A 810 -46.51 -33.95 -8.89
CA ASP A 810 -47.34 -34.91 -9.63
C ASP A 810 -46.57 -35.54 -10.80
N VAL A 811 -45.82 -34.74 -11.56
CA VAL A 811 -44.97 -35.25 -12.65
C VAL A 811 -43.86 -36.14 -12.11
N ALA A 812 -43.16 -35.72 -11.05
CA ALA A 812 -42.08 -36.48 -10.46
C ALA A 812 -42.55 -37.84 -9.94
N ALA A 813 -43.70 -37.88 -9.25
CA ALA A 813 -44.29 -39.13 -8.76
C ALA A 813 -44.69 -40.06 -9.90
N LYS A 814 -45.35 -39.53 -10.94
CA LYS A 814 -45.76 -40.29 -12.13
C LYS A 814 -44.57 -40.89 -12.87
N GLU A 815 -43.48 -40.15 -12.97
CA GLU A 815 -42.32 -40.49 -13.78
C GLU A 815 -41.15 -41.09 -12.97
N ASN A 816 -41.35 -41.29 -11.66
CA ASN A 816 -40.36 -41.76 -10.70
C ASN A 816 -39.05 -40.94 -10.75
N LEU A 817 -39.19 -39.61 -10.78
CA LEU A 817 -38.07 -38.66 -10.72
C LEU A 817 -37.81 -38.27 -9.27
N TRP A 818 -36.57 -37.93 -8.95
CA TRP A 818 -36.23 -37.17 -7.77
C TRP A 818 -36.58 -35.69 -8.01
N LEU A 819 -37.48 -35.13 -7.20
CA LEU A 819 -37.83 -33.72 -7.22
C LEU A 819 -36.99 -32.93 -6.21
N HIS A 820 -36.08 -32.11 -6.70
CA HIS A 820 -35.35 -31.13 -5.90
C HIS A 820 -36.01 -29.75 -6.01
N ALA A 821 -36.34 -29.14 -4.89
CA ALA A 821 -36.74 -27.74 -4.84
C ALA A 821 -35.53 -26.83 -4.57
N ASP A 822 -35.10 -26.08 -5.59
CA ASP A 822 -34.10 -25.03 -5.41
C ASP A 822 -34.80 -23.78 -4.85
N GLY A 823 -34.86 -23.69 -3.52
CA GLY A 823 -35.42 -22.57 -2.79
C GLY A 823 -34.38 -21.75 -2.06
N ALA A 824 -33.15 -21.72 -2.58
CA ALA A 824 -32.04 -20.96 -2.03
C ALA A 824 -32.47 -19.51 -1.67
N TYR A 825 -33.20 -18.85 -2.57
CA TYR A 825 -33.79 -17.55 -2.33
C TYR A 825 -35.19 -17.64 -1.67
N GLY A 826 -36.10 -18.44 -2.22
CA GLY A 826 -37.53 -18.32 -1.91
C GLY A 826 -38.06 -19.21 -0.77
N ALA A 827 -37.42 -20.33 -0.41
CA ALA A 827 -38.03 -21.31 0.50
C ALA A 827 -38.39 -20.72 1.87
N LEU A 828 -37.55 -19.83 2.40
CA LEU A 828 -37.76 -19.23 3.72
C LEU A 828 -38.93 -18.24 3.79
N PHE A 829 -39.55 -17.88 2.65
CA PHE A 829 -40.82 -17.14 2.67
C PHE A 829 -41.98 -17.99 3.23
N MET A 830 -41.82 -19.31 3.42
CA MET A 830 -42.74 -20.17 4.19
C MET A 830 -43.06 -19.63 5.60
N LEU A 831 -42.19 -18.77 6.13
CA LEU A 831 -42.42 -18.05 7.38
C LEU A 831 -43.64 -17.11 7.32
N THR A 832 -43.96 -16.56 6.15
CA THR A 832 -45.04 -15.60 5.93
C THR A 832 -46.34 -16.28 5.49
N GLY A 833 -47.48 -15.65 5.73
CA GLY A 833 -48.77 -16.16 5.23
C GLY A 833 -48.82 -16.29 3.70
N LYS A 834 -48.48 -15.21 2.98
CA LYS A 834 -48.43 -15.17 1.51
C LYS A 834 -47.47 -16.20 0.92
N GLY A 835 -46.34 -16.43 1.59
CA GLY A 835 -45.37 -17.45 1.16
C GLY A 835 -45.91 -18.86 1.27
N ARG A 836 -46.62 -19.23 2.34
CA ARG A 836 -47.23 -20.57 2.47
C ARG A 836 -48.20 -20.88 1.33
N ASP A 837 -49.02 -19.89 0.94
CA ASP A 837 -49.95 -20.05 -0.17
C ASP A 837 -49.22 -20.22 -1.52
N LEU A 838 -48.18 -19.41 -1.73
CA LEU A 838 -47.39 -19.40 -2.97
C LEU A 838 -46.52 -20.66 -3.13
N LEU A 839 -46.01 -21.21 -2.03
CA LEU A 839 -45.03 -22.30 -2.01
C LEU A 839 -45.66 -23.67 -1.75
N LYS A 840 -46.97 -23.79 -1.92
CA LYS A 840 -47.70 -25.05 -1.77
C LYS A 840 -47.06 -26.18 -2.61
N GLY A 841 -46.92 -27.36 -2.00
CA GLY A 841 -46.33 -28.54 -2.63
C GLY A 841 -44.84 -28.69 -2.32
N LEU A 842 -44.21 -27.71 -1.67
CA LEU A 842 -42.80 -27.81 -1.26
C LEU A 842 -42.54 -29.03 -0.36
N GLU A 843 -43.49 -29.35 0.53
CA GLU A 843 -43.47 -30.52 1.41
C GLU A 843 -43.51 -31.88 0.65
N ARG A 844 -43.82 -31.84 -0.65
CA ARG A 844 -43.86 -33.01 -1.54
C ARG A 844 -42.54 -33.28 -2.25
N SER A 845 -41.59 -32.34 -2.23
CA SER A 845 -40.27 -32.54 -2.83
C SER A 845 -39.44 -33.58 -2.05
N ASP A 846 -38.45 -34.18 -2.72
CA ASP A 846 -37.55 -35.15 -2.08
C ASP A 846 -36.42 -34.42 -1.32
N SER A 847 -36.01 -33.25 -1.83
CA SER A 847 -35.03 -32.40 -1.15
C SER A 847 -35.24 -30.92 -1.45
N ILE A 848 -34.86 -30.07 -0.49
CA ILE A 848 -35.00 -28.60 -0.55
C ILE A 848 -33.64 -27.96 -0.27
N ALA A 849 -33.22 -27.03 -1.13
CA ALA A 849 -32.14 -26.09 -0.82
C ALA A 849 -32.73 -24.78 -0.29
N LEU A 850 -32.12 -24.19 0.74
CA LEU A 850 -32.48 -22.86 1.27
C LEU A 850 -31.25 -22.11 1.78
N ASP A 851 -31.21 -20.77 1.65
CA ASP A 851 -30.09 -19.95 2.14
C ASP A 851 -30.55 -18.96 3.24
N PRO A 852 -30.25 -19.23 4.52
CA PRO A 852 -30.45 -18.26 5.59
C PRO A 852 -29.67 -16.96 5.36
N HIS A 853 -28.55 -17.03 4.63
CA HIS A 853 -27.78 -15.83 4.29
C HIS A 853 -28.46 -14.87 3.30
N LYS A 854 -29.58 -15.30 2.71
CA LYS A 854 -30.44 -14.45 1.90
C LYS A 854 -31.60 -13.95 2.77
N ALA A 855 -32.69 -14.71 2.84
CA ALA A 855 -33.95 -14.29 3.42
C ALA A 855 -33.91 -13.98 4.94
N LEU A 856 -32.99 -14.60 5.69
CA LEU A 856 -32.86 -14.36 7.14
C LEU A 856 -31.74 -13.39 7.50
N SER A 857 -31.06 -12.79 6.51
CA SER A 857 -29.94 -11.87 6.77
C SER A 857 -28.87 -12.44 7.72
N ILE A 858 -28.60 -13.73 7.61
CA ILE A 858 -27.42 -14.35 8.22
C ILE A 858 -26.19 -14.03 7.33
N PRO A 859 -24.95 -13.95 7.86
CA PRO A 859 -23.77 -13.74 7.02
C PRO A 859 -23.56 -14.87 5.99
N TYR A 860 -22.89 -14.51 4.88
CA TYR A 860 -22.54 -15.43 3.79
C TYR A 860 -21.80 -16.68 4.28
N GLY A 861 -21.85 -17.74 3.47
CA GLY A 861 -21.33 -19.05 3.87
C GLY A 861 -22.32 -19.87 4.72
N THR A 862 -23.62 -19.57 4.60
CA THR A 862 -24.69 -20.21 5.39
C THR A 862 -25.86 -20.61 4.48
N GLY A 863 -25.85 -21.85 3.99
CA GLY A 863 -26.96 -22.50 3.28
C GLY A 863 -27.46 -23.73 4.02
N CYS A 864 -28.44 -24.43 3.47
CA CYS A 864 -28.98 -25.66 4.05
C CYS A 864 -29.52 -26.58 2.95
N LEU A 865 -29.31 -27.88 3.14
CA LEU A 865 -30.00 -28.95 2.43
C LEU A 865 -30.89 -29.70 3.40
N LEU A 866 -32.16 -29.86 3.05
CA LEU A 866 -33.10 -30.76 3.70
C LEU A 866 -33.46 -31.90 2.76
N VAL A 867 -33.57 -33.12 3.29
CA VAL A 867 -33.99 -34.32 2.58
C VAL A 867 -35.16 -34.94 3.33
N LYS A 868 -36.24 -35.24 2.61
CA LYS A 868 -37.50 -35.69 3.18
C LYS A 868 -37.41 -37.04 3.89
N ASP A 869 -36.60 -37.93 3.33
CA ASP A 869 -36.30 -39.24 3.88
C ASP A 869 -34.78 -39.38 3.99
N GLY A 870 -34.28 -39.21 5.22
CA GLY A 870 -32.87 -39.24 5.58
C GLY A 870 -32.20 -40.59 5.36
N SER A 871 -32.96 -41.69 5.16
CA SER A 871 -32.36 -42.96 4.73
C SER A 871 -31.71 -42.86 3.34
N ASN A 872 -32.12 -41.88 2.52
CA ASN A 872 -31.49 -41.58 1.24
C ASN A 872 -30.14 -40.87 1.39
N MET A 873 -29.80 -40.39 2.59
CA MET A 873 -28.54 -39.72 2.90
C MET A 873 -27.50 -40.73 3.38
N SER A 874 -26.85 -41.42 2.46
CA SER A 874 -25.71 -42.28 2.79
C SER A 874 -24.50 -41.90 1.93
N PHE A 875 -23.50 -41.32 2.59
CA PHE A 875 -22.13 -41.25 2.08
C PHE A 875 -21.22 -42.21 2.84
N ASP A 876 -21.72 -43.39 3.23
CA ASP A 876 -21.01 -44.41 4.03
C ASP A 876 -19.85 -45.05 3.25
N TYR A 877 -18.81 -44.26 2.97
CA TYR A 877 -17.59 -44.63 2.27
C TYR A 877 -16.40 -44.80 3.25
N ILE A 878 -16.60 -44.51 4.54
CA ILE A 878 -15.57 -44.62 5.57
C ILE A 878 -15.65 -46.02 6.17
N SER A 879 -14.55 -46.79 6.09
CA SER A 879 -14.51 -48.14 6.64
C SER A 879 -14.54 -48.13 8.17
N ASP A 880 -15.00 -49.24 8.76
CA ASP A 880 -14.93 -49.49 10.20
C ASP A 880 -13.48 -49.51 10.76
N ASP A 881 -12.46 -49.43 9.90
CA ASP A 881 -11.03 -49.34 10.24
C ASP A 881 -10.51 -47.88 10.31
N SER A 882 -11.41 -46.90 10.48
CA SER A 882 -11.06 -45.47 10.53
C SER A 882 -10.33 -45.07 11.83
N TYR A 883 -9.46 -44.05 11.77
CA TYR A 883 -8.88 -43.41 12.97
C TYR A 883 -9.89 -42.55 13.75
N MET A 884 -11.09 -42.37 13.19
CA MET A 884 -12.15 -41.57 13.77
C MET A 884 -12.84 -42.29 14.95
N PRO A 885 -13.43 -41.54 15.90
CA PRO A 885 -14.21 -42.14 16.98
C PRO A 885 -15.37 -42.99 16.43
N PRO A 886 -15.89 -43.94 17.23
CA PRO A 886 -16.99 -44.80 16.79
C PRO A 886 -18.28 -43.99 16.59
N LYS A 887 -19.09 -44.43 15.62
CA LYS A 887 -20.40 -43.85 15.31
C LYS A 887 -21.28 -43.75 16.58
N PRO A 888 -22.07 -42.67 16.73
CA PRO A 888 -22.95 -42.48 17.88
C PRO A 888 -23.99 -43.60 18.03
N THR A 889 -24.31 -43.97 19.27
CA THR A 889 -25.19 -45.12 19.61
C THR A 889 -26.67 -44.76 19.78
N MET A 890 -27.04 -43.47 19.80
CA MET A 890 -28.42 -43.01 20.00
C MET A 890 -28.75 -41.82 19.11
N GLY A 891 -29.66 -41.98 18.14
CA GLY A 891 -30.46 -40.92 17.49
C GLY A 891 -29.73 -39.72 16.86
N ASP A 892 -28.40 -39.70 16.95
CA ASP A 892 -27.51 -38.64 16.55
C ASP A 892 -26.76 -39.12 15.29
N HIS A 893 -26.53 -38.19 14.37
CA HIS A 893 -25.79 -38.44 13.14
C HIS A 893 -24.51 -37.62 13.15
N ASP A 894 -23.43 -38.21 12.64
CA ASP A 894 -22.23 -37.45 12.35
C ASP A 894 -22.43 -36.68 11.05
N TYR A 895 -22.25 -35.37 11.14
CA TYR A 895 -22.37 -34.47 10.02
C TYR A 895 -21.35 -34.75 8.92
N ALA A 896 -20.21 -35.35 9.25
CA ALA A 896 -19.22 -35.85 8.30
C ALA A 896 -19.72 -37.04 7.47
N ASP A 897 -20.67 -37.84 7.99
CA ASP A 897 -21.18 -39.04 7.30
C ASP A 897 -22.34 -38.72 6.35
N ILE A 898 -23.03 -37.60 6.58
CA ILE A 898 -24.21 -37.18 5.81
C ILE A 898 -23.95 -35.95 4.94
N SER A 899 -22.72 -35.43 4.92
CA SER A 899 -22.30 -34.28 4.11
C SER A 899 -20.93 -34.54 3.46
N PRO A 900 -20.57 -33.81 2.39
CA PRO A 900 -19.27 -34.00 1.74
C PRO A 900 -18.08 -33.40 2.52
N GLU A 901 -18.33 -32.62 3.58
CA GLU A 901 -17.28 -31.97 4.37
C GLU A 901 -16.95 -32.82 5.61
N LEU A 902 -15.70 -33.27 5.76
CA LEU A 902 -15.20 -33.85 7.02
C LEU A 902 -14.96 -32.75 8.07
N SER A 903 -14.02 -31.85 7.78
CA SER A 903 -13.77 -30.63 8.56
C SER A 903 -14.78 -29.56 8.17
N ARG A 904 -15.57 -29.10 9.14
CA ARG A 904 -16.69 -28.17 8.93
C ARG A 904 -16.62 -26.97 9.86
N ASP A 905 -17.02 -25.82 9.33
CA ASP A 905 -17.25 -24.60 10.10
C ASP A 905 -18.50 -24.74 10.99
N TYR A 906 -18.54 -24.05 12.12
CA TYR A 906 -19.64 -24.15 13.09
C TYR A 906 -20.82 -23.24 12.73
N ARG A 907 -21.48 -23.57 11.61
CA ARG A 907 -22.58 -22.77 11.03
C ARG A 907 -23.84 -22.79 11.89
N GLY A 908 -24.07 -23.85 12.67
CA GLY A 908 -25.21 -23.96 13.58
C GLY A 908 -25.39 -22.75 14.50
N LEU A 909 -24.32 -22.34 15.20
CA LEU A 909 -24.38 -21.19 16.12
C LEU A 909 -24.70 -19.88 15.41
N ARG A 910 -24.19 -19.70 14.18
CA ARG A 910 -24.39 -18.51 13.36
C ARG A 910 -25.87 -18.25 13.03
N VAL A 911 -26.67 -19.32 12.94
CA VAL A 911 -28.13 -19.26 12.72
C VAL A 911 -28.90 -19.31 14.05
N TRP A 912 -28.51 -20.20 14.95
CA TRP A 912 -29.18 -20.43 16.22
C TRP A 912 -29.23 -19.19 17.10
N LEU A 913 -28.08 -18.52 17.28
CA LEU A 913 -27.94 -17.42 18.23
C LEU A 913 -28.83 -16.21 17.88
N PRO A 914 -28.85 -15.68 16.64
CA PRO A 914 -29.75 -14.59 16.28
C PRO A 914 -31.23 -14.93 16.48
N ILE A 915 -31.66 -16.13 16.08
CA ILE A 915 -33.07 -16.54 16.18
C ILE A 915 -33.48 -16.72 17.64
N LYS A 916 -32.63 -17.33 18.48
CA LYS A 916 -32.91 -17.46 19.92
C LYS A 916 -32.90 -16.11 20.63
N THR A 917 -32.02 -15.20 20.23
CA THR A 917 -31.86 -13.89 20.88
C THR A 917 -33.02 -12.94 20.54
N LEU A 918 -33.42 -12.89 19.27
CA LEU A 918 -34.43 -11.94 18.79
C LEU A 918 -35.85 -12.54 18.74
N GLY A 919 -35.96 -13.87 18.78
CA GLY A 919 -37.15 -14.59 18.35
C GLY A 919 -37.30 -14.57 16.82
N ILE A 920 -38.26 -15.35 16.30
CA ILE A 920 -38.50 -15.45 14.84
C ILE A 920 -39.29 -14.25 14.28
N ALA A 921 -40.04 -13.54 15.13
CA ALA A 921 -40.98 -12.50 14.70
C ALA A 921 -40.35 -11.36 13.88
N PRO A 922 -39.17 -10.80 14.24
CA PRO A 922 -38.53 -9.75 13.43
C PRO A 922 -38.18 -10.21 12.01
N PHE A 923 -37.78 -11.49 11.84
CA PHE A 923 -37.47 -12.05 10.52
C PHE A 923 -38.73 -12.20 9.67
N ILE A 924 -39.85 -12.64 10.28
CA ILE A 924 -41.15 -12.72 9.60
C ILE A 924 -41.59 -11.35 9.14
N LEU A 925 -41.61 -10.35 10.04
CA LEU A 925 -42.03 -8.99 9.73
C LEU A 925 -41.18 -8.35 8.63
N ASN A 926 -39.87 -8.60 8.64
CA ASN A 926 -38.99 -8.13 7.57
C ASN A 926 -39.38 -8.72 6.20
N LEU A 927 -39.64 -10.04 6.12
CA LEU A 927 -40.05 -10.68 4.87
C LEU A 927 -41.42 -10.18 4.39
N GLU A 928 -42.37 -9.99 5.31
CA GLU A 928 -43.69 -9.43 5.01
C GLU A 928 -43.58 -7.99 4.50
N GLU A 929 -42.76 -7.16 5.13
CA GLU A 929 -42.45 -5.82 4.67
C GLU A 929 -41.92 -5.87 3.23
N LYS A 930 -40.93 -6.73 2.92
CA LYS A 930 -40.34 -6.79 1.58
C LYS A 930 -41.35 -7.22 0.52
N LEU A 931 -42.22 -8.19 0.81
CA LEU A 931 -43.30 -8.60 -0.10
C LEU A 931 -44.28 -7.46 -0.39
N ASN A 932 -44.63 -6.68 0.63
CA ASN A 932 -45.53 -5.54 0.50
C ASN A 932 -44.87 -4.40 -0.27
N LEU A 933 -43.62 -4.07 0.05
CA LEU A 933 -42.83 -3.04 -0.64
C LEU A 933 -42.60 -3.39 -2.11
N SER A 934 -42.37 -4.66 -2.43
CA SER A 934 -42.29 -5.08 -3.84
C SER A 934 -43.60 -4.80 -4.56
N THR A 935 -44.73 -5.25 -4.01
CA THR A 935 -46.05 -5.00 -4.63
C THR A 935 -46.29 -3.50 -4.85
N TRP A 936 -46.09 -2.69 -3.81
CA TRP A 936 -46.20 -1.23 -3.88
C TRP A 936 -45.27 -0.62 -4.94
N LEU A 937 -44.00 -1.02 -4.99
CA LEU A 937 -43.04 -0.49 -5.95
C LEU A 937 -43.44 -0.83 -7.39
N CYS A 938 -43.98 -2.03 -7.65
CA CYS A 938 -44.50 -2.38 -8.98
C CYS A 938 -45.60 -1.41 -9.41
N ASP A 939 -46.57 -1.17 -8.52
CA ASP A 939 -47.72 -0.32 -8.80
C ASP A 939 -47.30 1.14 -9.05
N GLU A 940 -46.30 1.63 -8.32
CA GLU A 940 -45.75 2.97 -8.56
C GLU A 940 -44.92 3.07 -9.84
N LEU A 941 -44.08 2.07 -10.14
CA LEU A 941 -43.29 2.05 -11.37
C LEU A 941 -44.19 2.00 -12.61
N LYS A 942 -45.32 1.28 -12.57
CA LYS A 942 -46.33 1.24 -13.64
C LYS A 942 -46.93 2.61 -13.97
N LYS A 943 -46.91 3.56 -13.03
CA LYS A 943 -47.41 4.93 -13.24
C LYS A 943 -46.42 5.82 -13.98
N ILE A 944 -45.16 5.38 -14.14
CA ILE A 944 -44.13 6.13 -14.86
C ILE A 944 -44.26 5.78 -16.35
N ASN A 945 -44.56 6.79 -17.17
CA ASN A 945 -44.90 6.60 -18.58
C ASN A 945 -43.79 5.98 -19.41
N GLU A 946 -42.53 6.11 -18.99
CA GLU A 946 -41.34 5.63 -19.69
C GLU A 946 -40.94 4.21 -19.29
N ILE A 947 -41.58 3.65 -18.25
CA ILE A 947 -41.22 2.33 -17.70
C ILE A 947 -42.19 1.25 -18.19
N VAL A 948 -41.65 0.07 -18.48
CA VAL A 948 -42.40 -1.17 -18.69
C VAL A 948 -41.99 -2.17 -17.63
N MET A 949 -42.98 -2.70 -16.89
CA MET A 949 -42.77 -3.86 -16.05
C MET A 949 -42.66 -5.12 -16.92
N VAL A 950 -41.59 -5.89 -16.72
CA VAL A 950 -41.31 -7.10 -17.50
C VAL A 950 -41.92 -8.33 -16.84
N SER A 951 -42.06 -8.31 -15.52
CA SER A 951 -42.72 -9.36 -14.74
C SER A 951 -43.53 -8.77 -13.59
N GLU A 952 -44.61 -9.43 -13.21
CA GLU A 952 -45.31 -9.14 -11.96
C GLU A 952 -44.54 -9.69 -10.75
N PRO A 953 -44.57 -9.02 -9.58
CA PRO A 953 -43.92 -9.51 -8.38
C PRO A 953 -44.53 -10.82 -7.91
N THR A 954 -43.71 -11.87 -7.85
CA THR A 954 -44.05 -13.11 -7.17
C THR A 954 -43.47 -13.13 -5.75
N LEU A 955 -42.19 -12.79 -5.61
CA LEU A 955 -41.49 -12.59 -4.33
C LEU A 955 -41.05 -11.12 -4.21
N THR A 956 -39.75 -10.87 -4.01
CA THR A 956 -39.22 -9.54 -3.69
C THR A 956 -38.32 -8.91 -4.77
N ILE A 957 -38.38 -9.45 -6.00
CA ILE A 957 -37.65 -8.92 -7.15
C ILE A 957 -38.63 -8.23 -8.10
N GLN A 958 -38.24 -7.04 -8.56
CA GLN A 958 -38.88 -6.34 -9.67
C GLN A 958 -37.96 -6.23 -10.87
N ALA A 959 -38.50 -6.56 -12.04
CA ALA A 959 -37.82 -6.43 -13.32
C ALA A 959 -38.56 -5.42 -14.20
N PHE A 960 -37.87 -4.36 -14.60
CA PHE A 960 -38.44 -3.33 -15.48
C PHE A 960 -37.41 -2.84 -16.48
N ALA A 961 -37.89 -2.22 -17.55
CA ALA A 961 -37.07 -1.64 -18.60
C ALA A 961 -37.63 -0.29 -19.05
N HIS A 962 -36.80 0.47 -19.75
CA HIS A 962 -37.22 1.71 -20.39
C HIS A 962 -37.91 1.43 -21.74
N LYS A 963 -39.03 2.12 -22.03
CA LYS A 963 -39.83 1.93 -23.26
C LYS A 963 -39.06 2.17 -24.54
N LYS A 964 -38.03 3.03 -24.50
CA LYS A 964 -37.16 3.33 -25.66
C LYS A 964 -36.13 2.23 -25.98
N GLY A 965 -36.04 1.17 -25.16
CA GLY A 965 -35.18 0.01 -25.41
C GLY A 965 -33.93 -0.06 -24.52
N ASP A 966 -33.02 -0.98 -24.88
CA ASP A 966 -31.88 -1.39 -24.05
C ASP A 966 -30.91 -0.24 -23.73
N GLU A 967 -30.66 0.67 -24.69
CA GLU A 967 -29.71 1.77 -24.47
C GLU A 967 -30.24 2.78 -23.44
N ALA A 968 -31.52 3.15 -23.55
CA ALA A 968 -32.16 4.01 -22.56
C ALA A 968 -32.28 3.32 -21.19
N THR A 969 -32.47 2.00 -21.18
CA THR A 969 -32.47 1.20 -19.94
C THR A 969 -31.10 1.20 -19.27
N ARG A 970 -30.02 1.09 -20.06
CA ARG A 970 -28.64 1.17 -19.58
C ARG A 970 -28.33 2.55 -18.99
N GLU A 971 -28.71 3.61 -19.69
CA GLU A 971 -28.48 4.99 -19.22
C GLU A 971 -29.28 5.28 -17.95
N LEU A 972 -30.54 4.82 -17.85
CA LEU A 972 -31.35 4.94 -16.64
C LEU A 972 -30.68 4.25 -15.45
N MET A 973 -30.25 2.99 -15.61
CA MET A 973 -29.56 2.25 -14.55
C MET A 973 -28.28 2.96 -14.10
N LYS A 974 -27.50 3.46 -15.06
CA LYS A 974 -26.27 4.21 -14.79
C LYS A 974 -26.56 5.46 -13.97
N LYS A 975 -27.59 6.24 -14.30
CA LYS A 975 -27.99 7.43 -13.53
C LYS A 975 -28.39 7.06 -12.09
N ILE A 976 -29.18 6.00 -11.92
CA ILE A 976 -29.61 5.51 -10.59
C ILE A 976 -28.38 5.10 -9.75
N ASN A 977 -27.50 4.27 -10.30
CA ASN A 977 -26.31 3.78 -9.59
C ASN A 977 -25.32 4.91 -9.29
N THR A 978 -25.17 5.89 -10.19
CA THR A 978 -24.30 7.05 -9.98
C THR A 978 -24.82 7.97 -8.86
N LYS A 979 -26.14 8.08 -8.71
CA LYS A 979 -26.77 8.87 -7.64
C LYS A 979 -26.54 8.27 -6.25
N GLY A 980 -26.49 6.94 -6.16
CA GLY A 980 -26.10 6.21 -4.94
C GLY A 980 -27.21 5.99 -3.91
N THR A 981 -28.43 6.50 -4.13
CA THR A 981 -29.58 6.24 -3.24
C THR A 981 -29.94 4.75 -3.21
N LEU A 982 -29.92 4.12 -4.39
CA LEU A 982 -29.96 2.68 -4.59
C LEU A 982 -28.79 2.22 -5.49
N PHE A 983 -28.33 1.00 -5.24
CA PHE A 983 -27.53 0.25 -6.20
C PHE A 983 -28.35 -0.90 -6.74
N LEU A 984 -28.54 -0.91 -8.07
CA LEU A 984 -29.33 -1.89 -8.81
C LEU A 984 -28.43 -2.77 -9.67
N SER A 985 -28.96 -3.93 -10.05
CA SER A 985 -28.31 -4.85 -11.00
C SER A 985 -29.18 -5.00 -12.25
N SER A 986 -28.64 -5.60 -13.31
CA SER A 986 -29.39 -5.91 -14.54
C SER A 986 -29.22 -7.36 -14.96
N CYS A 987 -30.09 -7.82 -15.86
CA CYS A 987 -29.89 -9.07 -16.59
C CYS A 987 -30.49 -8.99 -17.99
N MET A 988 -30.31 -10.05 -18.78
CA MET A 988 -31.01 -10.24 -20.04
C MET A 988 -32.24 -11.13 -19.84
N LEU A 989 -33.40 -10.67 -20.31
CA LEU A 989 -34.64 -11.44 -20.40
C LEU A 989 -35.14 -11.41 -21.84
N GLU A 990 -35.32 -12.59 -22.44
CA GLU A 990 -35.82 -12.74 -23.82
C GLU A 990 -35.05 -11.90 -24.87
N GLY A 991 -33.75 -11.66 -24.62
CA GLY A 991 -32.89 -10.87 -25.51
C GLY A 991 -32.85 -9.37 -25.21
N HIS A 992 -33.58 -8.89 -24.21
CA HIS A 992 -33.64 -7.48 -23.80
C HIS A 992 -32.99 -7.22 -22.45
N LEU A 993 -32.38 -6.05 -22.29
CA LEU A 993 -31.80 -5.60 -21.03
C LEU A 993 -32.90 -5.17 -20.06
N VAL A 994 -32.86 -5.68 -18.83
CA VAL A 994 -33.80 -5.31 -17.76
C VAL A 994 -33.06 -4.89 -16.49
N ILE A 995 -33.58 -3.86 -15.82
CA ILE A 995 -33.14 -3.45 -14.48
C ILE A 995 -33.85 -4.34 -13.45
N ARG A 996 -33.09 -4.78 -12.45
CA ARG A 996 -33.57 -5.60 -11.34
C ARG A 996 -33.42 -4.84 -10.03
N VAL A 997 -34.53 -4.74 -9.31
CA VAL A 997 -34.59 -4.26 -7.91
C VAL A 997 -34.93 -5.43 -7.02
N CYS A 998 -34.00 -5.82 -6.15
CA CYS A 998 -34.20 -6.92 -5.21
C CYS A 998 -34.31 -6.38 -3.79
N LEU A 999 -35.50 -6.51 -3.20
CA LEU A 999 -35.80 -6.03 -1.86
C LEU A 999 -35.62 -7.18 -0.87
N LEU A 1000 -34.45 -7.29 -0.27
CA LEU A 1000 -34.18 -8.35 0.71
C LEU A 1000 -33.45 -7.85 1.97
N GLY A 1001 -32.64 -6.80 1.83
CA GLY A 1001 -31.87 -6.25 2.95
C GLY A 1001 -32.77 -5.66 4.03
N TYR A 1002 -32.52 -6.04 5.30
CA TYR A 1002 -33.38 -5.63 6.40
C TYR A 1002 -33.29 -4.14 6.75
N ARG A 1003 -32.29 -3.41 6.22
CA ARG A 1003 -32.14 -1.95 6.38
C ARG A 1003 -32.78 -1.13 5.25
N LEU A 1004 -33.27 -1.78 4.19
CA LEU A 1004 -33.93 -1.11 3.07
C LEU A 1004 -35.44 -1.00 3.35
N HIS A 1005 -35.85 0.15 3.89
CA HIS A 1005 -37.23 0.45 4.28
C HIS A 1005 -37.95 1.36 3.29
N PHE A 1006 -39.25 1.56 3.52
CA PHE A 1006 -40.15 2.39 2.70
C PHE A 1006 -39.58 3.77 2.36
N ASP A 1007 -39.09 4.53 3.35
CA ASP A 1007 -38.65 5.92 3.15
C ASP A 1007 -37.56 6.04 2.08
N ARG A 1008 -36.61 5.10 2.07
CA ARG A 1008 -35.53 5.08 1.07
C ARG A 1008 -36.04 4.68 -0.31
N LEU A 1009 -36.97 3.74 -0.39
CA LEU A 1009 -37.60 3.38 -1.67
C LEU A 1009 -38.44 4.53 -2.22
N GLN A 1010 -39.13 5.28 -1.37
CA GLN A 1010 -39.88 6.47 -1.77
C GLN A 1010 -38.95 7.54 -2.36
N MET A 1011 -37.83 7.83 -1.69
CA MET A 1011 -36.81 8.74 -2.22
C MET A 1011 -36.27 8.27 -3.58
N ALA A 1012 -35.93 6.97 -3.69
CA ALA A 1012 -35.42 6.41 -4.94
C ALA A 1012 -36.45 6.40 -6.07
N LEU A 1013 -37.74 6.21 -5.76
CA LEU A 1013 -38.81 6.24 -6.76
C LEU A 1013 -38.94 7.62 -7.41
N ASP A 1014 -38.84 8.68 -6.62
CA ASP A 1014 -38.91 10.05 -7.14
C ASP A 1014 -37.72 10.36 -8.05
N GLU A 1015 -36.53 9.88 -7.69
CA GLU A 1015 -35.33 9.94 -8.54
C GLU A 1015 -35.49 9.13 -9.84
N ILE A 1016 -35.98 7.88 -9.74
CA ILE A 1016 -36.23 7.01 -10.91
C ILE A 1016 -37.21 7.68 -11.87
N ARG A 1017 -38.27 8.29 -11.36
CA ARG A 1017 -39.26 9.01 -12.17
C ARG A 1017 -38.61 10.13 -12.96
N GLN A 1018 -37.83 10.99 -12.29
CA GLN A 1018 -37.13 12.08 -12.97
C GLN A 1018 -36.14 11.54 -14.02
N MET A 1019 -35.28 10.60 -13.64
CA MET A 1019 -34.23 10.07 -14.52
C MET A 1019 -34.81 9.34 -15.74
N ALA A 1020 -35.92 8.62 -15.57
CA ALA A 1020 -36.60 7.95 -16.68
C ALA A 1020 -37.12 8.95 -17.72
N HIS A 1021 -37.66 10.11 -17.31
CA HIS A 1021 -38.07 11.15 -18.26
C HIS A 1021 -36.89 11.78 -19.03
N GLU A 1022 -35.70 11.83 -18.42
CA GLU A 1022 -34.50 12.42 -19.03
C GLU A 1022 -33.78 11.49 -20.02
N CYS A 1023 -34.02 10.17 -19.94
CA CYS A 1023 -33.48 9.16 -20.86
C CYS A 1023 -34.38 9.02 -22.09
#